data_AF-A0A0P7YPU6-F1
#
_entry.id   AF-A0A0P7YPU6-F1
#
_cell.length_a   1.000
_cell.length_b   1.000
_cell.length_c   1.000
_cell.angle_alpha   90.00
_cell.angle_beta   90.00
_cell.angle_gamma   90.00
#
_symmetry.space_group_name_H-M   'P 1'
#
loop_
_entity.id
_entity.type
_entity.pdbx_description
1 polymer ?
#
loop_
_entity_poly.entity_id
_entity_poly.type
_entity_poly.pdbx_seq_one_letter_code
_entity_poly.pdbx_strand_id
1 'polypeptide(L)'
;MNSAIKTLSTIFEKPVSRPIEGVIKADDEASLRLELDEYVLTNEVEKRLESFLGAYNGYEGANGVWVSGFFGSGKSHLLKMLAMLLENREVEGKRAVELFLPKCEGSTFLQAELKKAVAIPSKSILFNIDQKADIISKTEFDALLSVFVKVFNEMRGYYGKQGHIAQFERDLDERGLYNDFRAKYQEIAGRSWERGREQALLEAKNIAAAYAVVTDQADSSEAAGILDKYRQAYRVSIEDFAEEVEAYISQQVAGFRLNFFVDEVGQYIAEHVKLMTNLQTIAESLATKCKGRAWIIVTAQEDMDTVLGEMESRQANDFSKIQARFANRMKLTSQDVSEVIQKRLLMKNEVGVALLEKTYAQQSNNFKTQFDFADGSATYRNFKDREHFILSYPFIPYQFSLFQTAIQRLSQHNAFEGKHSSVGERSMLGVFQEVAIKISDRPVGELATFDLMYQGIRSTLKSGIQSSILMAERQLADGSEDKDFAVRLLKTLFLVKYVKEFKATVRNLCVLMTGSFEADISRLGDRVQEALSLLEQQTYIQRNGDLYEYLTDEEKDIEEEIKSTEVEHSVVVKTLETLIFEFVIKGSKIRYSENKQDYSFSRKLDGQLAGREHELAINVITPFNDNSENEALLKMQSLGLDELRVVMPPDDRLMRDLSMYVRTEKYRQQNTSLAQQEATQRILADKAFQNGERYRALQGQVKTLLGRSKLFISGSEVEVGGEDAQNRIISGFHELIGQVYANLRMLRGATYSEEDISKYLEHSREGLFGNDVTELAEAEQEVLAFIQSNHRGGIRTTLKALLERFERKPYGWYYAAILCTAAKLCARGKVEVRSDGNLLEADELTKALRNSREHGNVLLEPQVDFSPAQVRRLKEFYEDFFDAPPEAGEAKAVGQKTGAAFKELREALSLIVAQSAQYPFLNALLPVIERLRAVSGKPYTWYLTELTEQVDELLALKEQVIDPLNRFMNGSQKAIYDEAQMFQREQRANFDYIAGDELDQLKATLQDTQCFQSGQMQQLKGIMRSLQSVVREKTQSEVTAVKVEVAEMKRRLCNMTEFSGLSAEQQQQLTQAFDAFDSQISQQTLIAVIRDNLQRFKSTTYPQQLSKMTAWAQPVPQIAGKTADDKLDKPMEKEAYENTSSSGSAIKASDQIIHFVSCRDVIVDFDKAWLADEADVENYLVAMKKALLAEVQTGKRIQI
;
A
#
# COMPACT_ATOMS: atom_id res chain seq x y z
N MET A 1 79.12 39.75 -21.43
CA MET A 1 77.88 39.34 -22.13
C MET A 1 77.57 37.91 -21.73
N ASN A 2 76.39 37.63 -21.15
CA ASN A 2 75.72 36.31 -21.14
C ASN A 2 74.37 36.35 -20.38
N SER A 3 73.65 37.46 -20.48
CA SER A 3 72.30 37.67 -19.94
C SER A 3 71.24 37.69 -21.06
N ALA A 4 71.48 36.96 -22.14
CA ALA A 4 70.44 36.64 -23.12
C ALA A 4 69.49 35.64 -22.44
N ILE A 5 68.30 36.12 -22.08
CA ILE A 5 67.34 35.39 -21.25
C ILE A 5 66.82 34.18 -22.03
N LYS A 6 66.73 33.03 -21.37
CA LYS A 6 66.22 31.77 -21.94
C LYS A 6 64.69 31.81 -22.00
N THR A 7 64.14 32.56 -22.94
CA THR A 7 62.70 32.65 -23.19
C THR A 7 62.19 31.48 -24.04
N LEU A 8 60.90 31.16 -23.95
CA LEU A 8 60.27 30.10 -24.75
C LEU A 8 60.46 30.30 -26.27
N SER A 9 60.50 31.55 -26.75
CA SER A 9 60.81 31.88 -28.14
C SER A 9 62.15 31.34 -28.65
N THR A 10 63.14 31.10 -27.78
CA THR A 10 64.50 30.71 -28.17
C THR A 10 64.74 29.20 -28.30
N ILE A 11 63.81 28.35 -27.85
CA ILE A 11 64.01 26.89 -27.83
C ILE A 11 63.41 26.14 -29.03
N PHE A 12 62.58 26.79 -29.83
CA PHE A 12 61.95 26.20 -31.01
C PHE A 12 62.89 26.20 -32.23
N GLU A 13 62.71 25.24 -33.13
CA GLU A 13 63.46 25.13 -34.39
C GLU A 13 62.94 26.14 -35.44
N LYS A 14 61.63 26.18 -35.64
CA LYS A 14 60.94 27.17 -36.49
C LYS A 14 60.24 28.21 -35.61
N PRO A 15 60.20 29.51 -35.97
CA PRO A 15 59.47 30.51 -35.20
C PRO A 15 57.99 30.15 -35.04
N VAL A 16 57.47 30.25 -33.80
CA VAL A 16 56.04 30.00 -33.51
C VAL A 16 55.11 31.10 -34.02
N SER A 17 55.65 32.29 -34.32
CA SER A 17 54.93 33.45 -34.86
C SER A 17 54.82 33.49 -36.39
N ARG A 18 55.35 32.49 -37.10
CA ARG A 18 55.27 32.43 -38.57
C ARG A 18 53.82 32.19 -39.04
N PRO A 19 53.41 32.66 -40.23
CA PRO A 19 52.09 32.34 -40.77
C PRO A 19 51.97 30.82 -41.00
N ILE A 20 50.93 30.24 -40.42
CA ILE A 20 50.50 28.84 -40.65
C ILE A 20 49.03 28.94 -41.07
N GLU A 21 48.71 28.56 -42.31
CA GLU A 21 47.31 28.55 -42.73
C GLU A 21 46.54 27.47 -41.96
N GLY A 22 45.54 27.90 -41.20
CA GLY A 22 44.67 27.02 -40.41
C GLY A 22 43.60 26.31 -41.24
N VAL A 23 43.36 26.79 -42.48
CA VAL A 23 42.28 26.36 -43.37
C VAL A 23 42.80 26.07 -44.79
N ILE A 24 42.21 25.03 -45.36
CA ILE A 24 42.38 24.44 -46.68
C ILE A 24 41.81 25.18 -47.90
N LYS A 25 42.47 26.10 -48.62
CA LYS A 25 41.89 26.60 -49.89
C LYS A 25 42.20 25.64 -51.05
N ALA A 26 41.19 25.17 -51.77
CA ALA A 26 41.38 24.27 -52.90
C ALA A 26 42.04 24.97 -54.11
N ASP A 27 41.66 26.21 -54.36
CA ASP A 27 42.01 26.98 -55.58
C ASP A 27 43.30 27.84 -55.44
N ASP A 28 43.95 27.84 -54.27
CA ASP A 28 45.16 28.65 -54.05
C ASP A 28 46.42 27.89 -54.50
N GLU A 29 46.91 28.24 -55.70
CA GLU A 29 48.12 27.64 -56.26
C GLU A 29 49.43 28.24 -55.70
N ALA A 30 49.37 29.40 -55.03
CA ALA A 30 50.54 30.11 -54.55
C ALA A 30 51.07 29.58 -53.20
N SER A 31 50.22 28.93 -52.39
CA SER A 31 50.62 28.33 -51.11
C SER A 31 51.10 26.87 -51.21
N LEU A 32 50.85 26.18 -52.33
CA LEU A 32 51.01 24.71 -52.47
C LEU A 32 52.38 24.17 -52.05
N ARG A 33 53.47 24.89 -52.36
CA ARG A 33 54.82 24.49 -51.96
C ARG A 33 55.02 24.55 -50.45
N LEU A 34 54.47 25.57 -49.80
CA LEU A 34 54.58 25.78 -48.36
C LEU A 34 53.67 24.81 -47.60
N GLU A 35 52.49 24.49 -48.13
CA GLU A 35 51.66 23.38 -47.61
C GLU A 35 52.41 22.04 -47.69
N LEU A 36 52.99 21.70 -48.85
CA LEU A 36 53.79 20.49 -49.03
C LEU A 36 55.00 20.45 -48.09
N ASP A 37 55.75 21.55 -47.94
CA ASP A 37 56.91 21.60 -47.02
C ASP A 37 56.49 21.50 -45.54
N GLU A 38 55.40 22.15 -45.14
CA GLU A 38 54.90 22.12 -43.76
C GLU A 38 54.06 20.89 -43.40
N TYR A 39 53.65 20.06 -44.35
CA TYR A 39 52.91 18.83 -44.05
C TYR A 39 53.70 17.91 -43.14
N VAL A 40 53.09 17.45 -42.04
CA VAL A 40 53.65 16.46 -41.12
C VAL A 40 53.02 15.11 -41.39
N LEU A 41 53.85 14.12 -41.72
CA LEU A 41 53.47 12.72 -41.72
C LEU A 41 53.54 12.20 -40.27
N THR A 42 52.42 11.65 -39.79
CA THR A 42 52.28 11.05 -38.46
C THR A 42 52.35 9.53 -38.53
N ASN A 43 52.64 8.88 -37.41
CA ASN A 43 52.83 7.42 -37.36
C ASN A 43 51.56 6.60 -37.67
N GLU A 44 50.35 7.19 -37.57
CA GLU A 44 49.11 6.53 -38.01
C GLU A 44 48.79 6.86 -39.48
N VAL A 45 48.90 8.12 -39.92
CA VAL A 45 48.74 8.49 -41.34
C VAL A 45 49.70 7.70 -42.22
N GLU A 46 50.96 7.52 -41.84
CA GLU A 46 51.96 6.71 -42.56
C GLU A 46 51.41 5.31 -42.91
N LYS A 47 50.82 4.62 -41.93
CA LYS A 47 50.28 3.26 -42.08
C LYS A 47 48.96 3.20 -42.85
N ARG A 48 48.10 4.22 -42.70
CA ARG A 48 46.87 4.34 -43.49
C ARG A 48 47.17 4.63 -44.96
N LEU A 49 48.13 5.52 -45.20
CA LEU A 49 48.64 5.88 -46.52
C LEU A 49 49.34 4.69 -47.19
N GLU A 50 50.14 3.92 -46.46
CA GLU A 50 50.75 2.68 -46.92
C GLU A 50 49.69 1.66 -47.39
N SER A 51 48.66 1.42 -46.58
CA SER A 51 47.55 0.52 -46.93
C SER A 51 46.76 1.01 -48.15
N PHE A 52 46.50 2.32 -48.26
CA PHE A 52 45.82 2.91 -49.41
C PHE A 52 46.66 2.80 -50.68
N LEU A 53 47.94 3.14 -50.64
CA LEU A 53 48.82 3.08 -51.80
C LEU A 53 49.02 1.64 -52.29
N GLY A 54 49.06 0.66 -51.38
CA GLY A 54 49.02 -0.76 -51.74
C GLY A 54 47.79 -1.14 -52.56
N ALA A 55 46.58 -0.79 -52.08
CA ALA A 55 45.32 -1.03 -52.79
C ALA A 55 45.17 -0.18 -54.07
N TYR A 56 45.77 1.01 -54.13
CA TYR A 56 45.85 1.81 -55.35
C TYR A 56 46.74 1.11 -56.38
N ASN A 57 47.93 0.65 -55.99
CA ASN A 57 48.86 -0.03 -56.89
C ASN A 57 48.32 -1.40 -57.35
N GLY A 58 47.73 -2.19 -56.46
CA GLY A 58 47.05 -3.45 -56.74
C GLY A 58 45.55 -3.36 -56.51
N TYR A 59 44.77 -3.08 -57.56
CA TYR A 59 43.31 -2.94 -57.49
C TYR A 59 42.60 -4.29 -57.32
N GLU A 60 41.95 -4.49 -56.18
CA GLU A 60 41.18 -5.70 -55.82
C GLU A 60 39.65 -5.49 -55.84
N GLY A 61 39.14 -4.64 -56.74
CA GLY A 61 37.70 -4.50 -56.97
C GLY A 61 36.98 -3.40 -56.16
N ALA A 62 37.69 -2.68 -55.29
CA ALA A 62 37.17 -1.50 -54.58
C ALA A 62 38.02 -0.26 -54.92
N ASN A 63 37.36 0.80 -55.38
CA ASN A 63 37.96 2.09 -55.78
C ASN A 63 37.57 3.26 -54.86
N GLY A 64 36.75 3.00 -53.84
CA GLY A 64 36.32 3.97 -52.84
C GLY A 64 37.29 4.02 -51.65
N VAL A 65 37.61 5.24 -51.21
CA VAL A 65 38.48 5.52 -50.06
C VAL A 65 37.77 6.52 -49.14
N TRP A 66 37.66 6.17 -47.85
CA TRP A 66 36.95 6.97 -46.84
C TRP A 66 37.93 7.55 -45.82
N VAL A 67 38.07 8.88 -45.79
CA VAL A 67 38.95 9.60 -44.87
C VAL A 67 38.12 10.15 -43.71
N SER A 68 38.07 9.43 -42.59
CA SER A 68 37.30 9.80 -41.40
C SER A 68 38.15 10.47 -40.32
N GLY A 69 37.50 11.22 -39.44
CA GLY A 69 38.13 11.82 -38.27
C GLY A 69 37.52 13.17 -37.90
N PHE A 70 37.65 13.55 -36.64
CA PHE A 70 37.00 14.72 -36.05
C PHE A 70 37.40 16.07 -36.69
N PHE A 71 36.72 17.16 -36.30
CA PHE A 71 37.05 18.50 -36.78
C PHE A 71 38.51 18.88 -36.45
N GLY A 72 39.24 19.43 -37.42
CA GLY A 72 40.65 19.79 -37.26
C GLY A 72 41.66 18.63 -37.33
N SER A 73 41.24 17.39 -37.59
CA SER A 73 42.15 16.23 -37.69
C SER A 73 43.04 16.19 -38.94
N GLY A 74 42.90 17.14 -39.87
CA GLY A 74 43.73 17.23 -41.08
C GLY A 74 43.20 16.52 -42.33
N LYS A 75 41.95 16.01 -42.34
CA LYS A 75 41.34 15.29 -43.49
C LYS A 75 41.53 16.00 -44.83
N SER A 76 41.06 17.23 -44.96
CA SER A 76 41.18 18.06 -46.17
C SER A 76 42.63 18.31 -46.58
N HIS A 77 43.55 18.36 -45.61
CA HIS A 77 44.98 18.51 -45.86
C HIS A 77 45.54 17.23 -46.51
N LEU A 78 45.28 16.06 -45.92
CA LEU A 78 45.63 14.77 -46.51
C LEU A 78 45.00 14.60 -47.89
N LEU A 79 43.75 15.02 -48.08
CA LEU A 79 43.04 14.98 -49.36
C LEU A 79 43.75 15.83 -50.44
N LYS A 80 44.10 17.10 -50.15
CA LYS A 80 44.82 17.98 -51.07
C LYS A 80 46.24 17.49 -51.35
N MET A 81 46.96 16.99 -50.34
CA MET A 81 48.28 16.39 -50.53
C MET A 81 48.21 15.16 -51.44
N LEU A 82 47.27 14.24 -51.22
CA LEU A 82 47.05 13.07 -52.07
C LEU A 82 46.73 13.46 -53.53
N ALA A 83 45.88 14.47 -53.73
CA ALA A 83 45.55 14.97 -55.06
C ALA A 83 46.80 15.42 -55.84
N MET A 84 47.70 16.20 -55.20
CA MET A 84 48.95 16.64 -55.81
C MET A 84 49.98 15.51 -55.99
N LEU A 85 50.04 14.56 -55.04
CA LEU A 85 50.98 13.45 -55.07
C LEU A 85 50.67 12.45 -56.18
N LEU A 86 49.41 12.00 -56.33
CA LEU A 86 49.05 11.00 -57.35
C LEU A 86 49.13 11.55 -58.78
N GLU A 87 48.85 12.85 -58.98
CA GLU A 87 49.08 13.54 -60.26
C GLU A 87 50.58 13.82 -60.49
N ASN A 88 51.42 13.65 -59.46
CA ASN A 88 52.82 14.08 -59.42
C ASN A 88 53.02 15.52 -59.92
N ARG A 89 52.15 16.41 -59.41
CA ARG A 89 52.03 17.78 -59.89
C ARG A 89 53.37 18.52 -59.75
N GLU A 90 53.72 19.33 -60.74
CA GLU A 90 54.89 20.20 -60.67
C GLU A 90 54.53 21.51 -59.97
N VAL A 91 55.33 21.89 -58.98
CA VAL A 91 55.14 23.07 -58.13
C VAL A 91 56.49 23.79 -58.03
N GLU A 92 56.56 25.01 -58.57
CA GLU A 92 57.79 25.83 -58.65
C GLU A 92 59.02 25.08 -59.22
N GLY A 93 58.82 24.23 -60.24
CA GLY A 93 59.91 23.47 -60.88
C GLY A 93 60.45 22.29 -60.07
N LYS A 94 59.74 21.86 -59.02
CA LYS A 94 59.93 20.57 -58.33
C LYS A 94 58.68 19.71 -58.45
N ARG A 95 58.84 18.39 -58.39
CA ARG A 95 57.71 17.45 -58.40
C ARG A 95 57.21 17.19 -56.99
N ALA A 96 55.89 17.07 -56.81
CA ALA A 96 55.28 16.88 -55.49
C ALA A 96 55.88 15.71 -54.69
N VAL A 97 56.24 14.61 -55.38
CA VAL A 97 56.92 13.45 -54.75
C VAL A 97 58.30 13.80 -54.17
N GLU A 98 59.05 14.72 -54.77
CA GLU A 98 60.39 15.13 -54.31
C GLU A 98 60.34 15.96 -53.03
N LEU A 99 59.26 16.72 -52.84
CA LEU A 99 58.99 17.50 -51.63
C LEU A 99 58.48 16.62 -50.48
N PHE A 100 57.82 15.49 -50.80
CA PHE A 100 57.21 14.62 -49.80
C PHE A 100 58.09 13.44 -49.36
N LEU A 101 58.93 12.89 -50.25
CA LEU A 101 59.79 11.73 -49.93
C LEU A 101 60.67 11.87 -48.68
N PRO A 102 61.28 13.03 -48.35
CA PRO A 102 62.04 13.20 -47.10
C PRO A 102 61.20 13.00 -45.83
N LYS A 103 59.88 13.19 -45.91
CA LYS A 103 58.96 12.96 -44.78
C LYS A 103 58.72 11.47 -44.52
N CYS A 104 59.01 10.62 -45.51
CA CYS A 104 58.86 9.17 -45.47
C CYS A 104 60.17 8.44 -45.10
N GLU A 105 61.16 9.12 -44.54
CA GLU A 105 62.45 8.50 -44.16
C GLU A 105 62.29 7.37 -43.11
N GLY A 106 61.21 7.37 -42.34
CA GLY A 106 60.87 6.30 -41.38
C GLY A 106 60.39 4.97 -42.01
N SER A 107 59.77 4.99 -43.19
CA SER A 107 59.25 3.79 -43.87
C SER A 107 59.74 3.69 -45.31
N THR A 108 60.71 2.78 -45.53
CA THR A 108 61.21 2.41 -46.86
C THR A 108 60.14 1.75 -47.73
N PHE A 109 59.13 1.11 -47.13
CA PHE A 109 58.01 0.50 -47.83
C PHE A 109 57.03 1.57 -48.34
N LEU A 110 56.66 2.55 -47.53
CA LEU A 110 55.85 3.69 -47.96
C LEU A 110 56.52 4.45 -49.12
N GLN A 111 57.85 4.67 -49.04
CA GLN A 111 58.59 5.27 -50.15
C GLN A 111 58.47 4.45 -51.45
N ALA A 112 58.46 3.12 -51.38
CA ALA A 112 58.34 2.24 -52.54
C ALA A 112 56.92 2.27 -53.13
N GLU A 113 55.88 2.17 -52.30
CA GLU A 113 54.49 2.22 -52.77
C GLU A 113 54.11 3.61 -53.31
N LEU A 114 54.60 4.69 -52.70
CA LEU A 114 54.42 6.03 -53.23
C LEU A 114 55.10 6.20 -54.60
N LYS A 115 56.35 5.75 -54.76
CA LYS A 115 57.07 5.79 -56.05
C LYS A 115 56.37 4.97 -57.14
N LYS A 116 55.74 3.84 -56.81
CA LYS A 116 54.90 3.07 -57.74
C LYS A 116 53.64 3.84 -58.14
N ALA A 117 52.89 4.38 -57.18
CA ALA A 117 51.64 5.09 -57.43
C ALA A 117 51.85 6.35 -58.28
N VAL A 118 52.94 7.08 -57.99
CA VAL A 118 53.41 8.28 -58.70
C VAL A 118 53.89 7.98 -60.14
N ALA A 119 54.30 6.73 -60.42
CA ALA A 119 54.69 6.31 -61.76
C ALA A 119 53.50 5.94 -62.66
N ILE A 120 52.29 5.84 -62.11
CA ILE A 120 51.04 5.65 -62.87
C ILE A 120 50.57 7.04 -63.34
N PRO A 121 50.45 7.30 -64.65
CA PRO A 121 49.92 8.58 -65.14
C PRO A 121 48.51 8.81 -64.58
N SER A 122 48.28 9.91 -63.89
CA SER A 122 46.93 10.21 -63.37
C SER A 122 46.61 11.70 -63.35
N LYS A 123 45.32 12.01 -63.27
CA LYS A 123 44.78 13.36 -63.09
C LYS A 123 43.89 13.39 -61.86
N SER A 124 44.02 14.43 -61.04
CA SER A 124 43.25 14.62 -59.81
C SER A 124 42.24 15.75 -59.96
N ILE A 125 40.99 15.50 -59.58
CA ILE A 125 39.93 16.51 -59.48
C ILE A 125 39.63 16.72 -57.99
N LEU A 126 40.17 17.79 -57.41
CA LEU A 126 39.92 18.19 -56.02
C LEU A 126 38.78 19.21 -55.96
N PHE A 127 37.76 18.94 -55.13
CA PHE A 127 36.65 19.88 -54.91
C PHE A 127 36.00 19.69 -53.54
N ASN A 128 35.53 20.79 -52.96
CA ASN A 128 34.61 20.77 -51.83
C ASN A 128 33.16 20.64 -52.36
N ILE A 129 32.36 19.77 -51.75
CA ILE A 129 31.02 19.45 -52.25
C ILE A 129 30.00 20.56 -51.95
N ASP A 130 29.98 21.09 -50.73
CA ASP A 130 29.06 22.14 -50.28
C ASP A 130 29.27 23.44 -51.06
N GLN A 131 30.52 23.77 -51.40
CA GLN A 131 30.88 24.96 -52.18
C GLN A 131 30.54 24.85 -53.68
N LYS A 132 30.47 23.64 -54.25
CA LYS A 132 30.16 23.41 -55.67
C LYS A 132 28.68 23.13 -55.92
N ALA A 133 27.88 22.84 -54.90
CA ALA A 133 26.44 22.65 -55.00
C ALA A 133 25.68 23.97 -55.23
N ASP A 134 24.78 24.01 -56.22
CA ASP A 134 23.98 25.22 -56.50
C ASP A 134 22.74 25.27 -55.60
N ILE A 135 22.65 26.32 -54.76
CA ILE A 135 21.79 26.47 -53.56
C ILE A 135 20.26 26.32 -53.78
N ILE A 136 19.79 26.21 -55.03
CA ILE A 136 18.44 26.64 -55.45
C ILE A 136 17.41 25.49 -55.58
N SER A 137 17.81 24.21 -55.58
CA SER A 137 16.86 23.08 -55.69
C SER A 137 16.95 22.08 -54.54
N LYS A 138 15.87 22.00 -53.74
CA LYS A 138 15.73 21.01 -52.65
C LYS A 138 14.97 19.73 -53.05
N THR A 139 14.59 19.54 -54.31
CA THR A 139 13.90 18.32 -54.75
C THR A 139 14.89 17.20 -55.06
N GLU A 140 15.24 16.49 -53.99
CA GLU A 140 15.76 15.11 -53.90
C GLU A 140 15.88 14.31 -55.22
N PHE A 141 17.11 14.18 -55.76
CA PHE A 141 17.78 12.89 -56.07
C PHE A 141 19.16 13.15 -56.71
N ASP A 142 19.20 13.89 -57.83
CA ASP A 142 20.37 14.02 -58.70
C ASP A 142 21.45 15.01 -58.22
N ALA A 143 21.21 15.70 -57.10
CA ALA A 143 22.07 16.78 -56.62
C ALA A 143 23.54 16.37 -56.46
N LEU A 144 23.81 15.16 -55.96
CA LEU A 144 25.18 14.63 -55.85
C LEU A 144 25.84 14.40 -57.22
N LEU A 145 25.13 13.71 -58.14
CA LEU A 145 25.63 13.40 -59.47
C LEU A 145 25.92 14.68 -60.27
N SER A 146 25.06 15.70 -60.14
CA SER A 146 25.23 16.97 -60.84
C SER A 146 26.55 17.67 -60.48
N VAL A 147 27.03 17.55 -59.24
CA VAL A 147 28.32 18.13 -58.83
C VAL A 147 29.49 17.34 -59.44
N PHE A 148 29.45 16.01 -59.44
CA PHE A 148 30.47 15.17 -60.10
C PHE A 148 30.57 15.46 -61.61
N VAL A 149 29.42 15.57 -62.29
CA VAL A 149 29.33 15.94 -63.71
C VAL A 149 29.85 17.37 -63.94
N LYS A 150 29.50 18.33 -63.07
CA LYS A 150 29.96 19.72 -63.12
C LYS A 150 31.49 19.83 -63.05
N VAL A 151 32.13 19.21 -62.06
CA VAL A 151 33.59 19.28 -61.91
C VAL A 151 34.37 18.47 -62.95
N PHE A 152 33.80 17.36 -63.45
CA PHE A 152 34.40 16.60 -64.56
C PHE A 152 34.38 17.41 -65.87
N ASN A 153 33.29 18.12 -66.15
CA ASN A 153 33.19 19.02 -67.29
C ASN A 153 34.11 20.24 -67.13
N GLU A 154 34.20 20.84 -65.93
CA GLU A 154 35.15 21.93 -65.64
C GLU A 154 36.61 21.48 -65.86
N MET A 155 36.99 20.27 -65.45
CA MET A 155 38.32 19.69 -65.70
C MET A 155 38.62 19.52 -67.20
N ARG A 156 37.61 19.15 -68.00
CA ARG A 156 37.70 19.08 -69.48
C ARG A 156 37.65 20.46 -70.18
N GLY A 157 37.43 21.55 -69.45
CA GLY A 157 37.30 22.92 -69.98
C GLY A 157 35.89 23.31 -70.46
N TYR A 158 34.93 22.41 -70.33
CA TYR A 158 33.52 22.63 -70.67
C TYR A 158 32.77 23.38 -69.55
N TYR A 159 31.53 23.80 -69.81
CA TYR A 159 30.76 24.70 -68.94
C TYR A 159 29.95 23.96 -67.86
N GLY A 160 30.63 23.54 -66.78
CA GLY A 160 30.02 22.76 -65.69
C GLY A 160 28.76 23.37 -65.04
N LYS A 161 28.58 24.70 -65.06
CA LYS A 161 27.38 25.37 -64.52
C LYS A 161 26.08 24.98 -65.25
N GLN A 162 26.13 24.51 -66.50
CA GLN A 162 24.94 24.07 -67.24
C GLN A 162 25.28 22.84 -68.10
N GLY A 163 24.97 21.64 -67.59
CA GLY A 163 25.36 20.37 -68.21
C GLY A 163 24.90 20.19 -69.67
N HIS A 164 23.75 20.75 -70.07
CA HIS A 164 23.28 20.73 -71.46
C HIS A 164 24.16 21.57 -72.42
N ILE A 165 24.86 22.58 -71.92
CA ILE A 165 25.87 23.32 -72.69
C ILE A 165 27.17 22.51 -72.74
N ALA A 166 27.59 21.90 -71.63
CA ALA A 166 28.77 21.03 -71.62
C ALA A 166 28.63 19.81 -72.55
N GLN A 167 27.42 19.24 -72.69
CA GLN A 167 27.13 18.20 -73.68
C GLN A 167 27.25 18.74 -75.12
N PHE A 168 26.70 19.93 -75.41
CA PHE A 168 26.86 20.57 -76.72
C PHE A 168 28.33 20.85 -77.08
N GLU A 169 29.14 21.30 -76.10
CA GLU A 169 30.59 21.48 -76.27
C GLU A 169 31.30 20.15 -76.55
N ARG A 170 30.99 19.10 -75.78
CA ARG A 170 31.52 17.75 -75.98
C ARG A 170 31.17 17.15 -77.34
N ASP A 171 29.90 17.21 -77.73
CA ASP A 171 29.40 16.65 -78.99
C ASP A 171 30.03 17.33 -80.22
N LEU A 172 30.50 18.57 -80.09
CA LEU A 172 31.32 19.27 -81.09
C LEU A 172 32.79 18.85 -81.03
N ASP A 173 33.35 18.65 -79.84
CA ASP A 173 34.76 18.32 -79.60
C ASP A 173 35.08 16.89 -80.06
N GLU A 174 34.18 15.94 -79.80
CA GLU A 174 34.24 14.55 -80.30
C GLU A 174 34.12 14.46 -81.84
N ARG A 175 33.63 15.51 -82.50
CA ARG A 175 33.63 15.67 -83.96
C ARG A 175 34.82 16.48 -84.49
N GLY A 176 35.69 16.99 -83.62
CA GLY A 176 36.79 17.90 -83.95
C GLY A 176 36.38 19.36 -84.23
N LEU A 177 35.08 19.66 -84.17
CA LEU A 177 34.48 20.93 -84.59
C LEU A 177 34.49 22.03 -83.51
N TYR A 178 34.77 21.68 -82.25
CA TYR A 178 34.66 22.63 -81.13
C TYR A 178 35.59 23.84 -81.26
N ASN A 179 36.82 23.66 -81.77
CA ASN A 179 37.74 24.77 -81.97
C ASN A 179 37.29 25.73 -83.08
N ASP A 180 36.76 25.18 -84.18
CA ASP A 180 36.21 25.98 -85.28
C ASP A 180 34.93 26.71 -84.86
N PHE A 181 34.07 26.07 -84.05
CA PHE A 181 32.92 26.72 -83.42
C PHE A 181 33.34 27.87 -82.51
N ARG A 182 34.37 27.69 -81.66
CA ARG A 182 34.88 28.78 -80.81
C ARG A 182 35.44 29.95 -81.63
N ALA A 183 36.17 29.66 -82.71
CA ALA A 183 36.69 30.68 -83.63
C ALA A 183 35.55 31.43 -84.35
N LYS A 184 34.57 30.72 -84.91
CA LYS A 184 33.43 31.33 -85.62
C LYS A 184 32.47 32.07 -84.69
N TYR A 185 32.27 31.58 -83.47
CA TYR A 185 31.53 32.33 -82.45
C TYR A 185 32.25 33.63 -82.07
N GLN A 186 33.58 33.61 -81.90
CA GLN A 186 34.38 34.82 -81.63
C GLN A 186 34.36 35.82 -82.81
N GLU A 187 34.32 35.34 -84.06
CA GLU A 187 34.17 36.16 -85.27
C GLU A 187 32.79 36.84 -85.35
N ILE A 188 31.71 36.13 -85.00
CA ILE A 188 30.32 36.60 -85.10
C ILE A 188 29.90 37.46 -83.89
N ALA A 189 30.24 37.03 -82.67
CA ALA A 189 29.76 37.63 -81.41
C ALA A 189 30.71 38.70 -80.83
N GLY A 190 31.91 38.86 -81.39
CA GLY A 190 32.93 39.79 -80.91
C GLY A 190 33.53 39.45 -79.54
N ARG A 191 33.21 38.28 -78.95
CA ARG A 191 33.69 37.82 -77.65
C ARG A 191 34.00 36.33 -77.66
N SER A 192 34.85 35.86 -76.75
CA SER A 192 35.19 34.43 -76.70
C SER A 192 33.99 33.58 -76.28
N TRP A 193 33.97 32.33 -76.72
CA TRP A 193 32.91 31.38 -76.39
C TRP A 193 32.80 31.15 -74.87
N GLU A 194 33.92 31.13 -74.16
CA GLU A 194 33.99 30.93 -72.72
C GLU A 194 33.22 32.00 -71.93
N ARG A 195 33.07 33.20 -72.50
CA ARG A 195 32.25 34.31 -71.96
C ARG A 195 30.86 34.40 -72.60
N GLY A 196 30.70 33.89 -73.83
CA GLY A 196 29.40 33.77 -74.52
C GLY A 196 28.47 32.74 -73.88
N ARG A 197 29.02 31.58 -73.49
CA ARG A 197 28.28 30.47 -72.86
C ARG A 197 27.64 30.83 -71.51
N GLU A 198 28.22 31.78 -70.78
CA GLU A 198 27.60 32.34 -69.56
C GLU A 198 26.32 33.13 -69.82
N GLN A 199 26.13 33.61 -71.05
CA GLN A 199 25.02 34.47 -71.48
C GLN A 199 24.20 33.82 -72.61
N ALA A 200 24.16 32.47 -72.67
CA ALA A 200 23.60 31.69 -73.76
C ALA A 200 22.19 32.11 -74.23
N LEU A 201 21.33 32.60 -73.33
CA LEU A 201 19.99 33.13 -73.67
C LEU A 201 20.03 34.44 -74.49
N LEU A 202 20.99 35.32 -74.23
CA LEU A 202 21.19 36.56 -74.98
C LEU A 202 21.93 36.30 -76.29
N GLU A 203 22.89 35.36 -76.25
CA GLU A 203 23.77 35.03 -77.36
C GLU A 203 23.19 33.99 -78.34
N ALA A 204 21.98 33.48 -78.09
CA ALA A 204 21.35 32.38 -78.84
C ALA A 204 21.37 32.54 -80.37
N LYS A 205 21.25 33.77 -80.89
CA LYS A 205 21.38 34.06 -82.33
C LYS A 205 22.80 33.83 -82.87
N ASN A 206 23.80 34.31 -82.12
CA ASN A 206 25.21 34.18 -82.49
C ASN A 206 25.67 32.71 -82.38
N ILE A 207 25.14 31.98 -81.40
CA ILE A 207 25.36 30.55 -81.20
C ILE A 207 24.79 29.74 -82.37
N ALA A 208 23.53 30.00 -82.77
CA ALA A 208 22.91 29.34 -83.92
C ALA A 208 23.67 29.64 -85.24
N ALA A 209 24.10 30.88 -85.46
CA ALA A 209 24.87 31.26 -86.63
C ALA A 209 26.25 30.58 -86.68
N ALA A 210 26.99 30.55 -85.57
CA ALA A 210 28.28 29.87 -85.48
C ALA A 210 28.14 28.35 -85.66
N TYR A 211 27.09 27.74 -85.11
CA TYR A 211 26.82 26.31 -85.24
C TYR A 211 26.48 25.93 -86.69
N ALA A 212 25.61 26.68 -87.36
CA ALA A 212 25.21 26.41 -88.75
C ALA A 212 26.42 26.41 -89.71
N VAL A 213 27.30 27.41 -89.58
CA VAL A 213 28.52 27.56 -90.39
C VAL A 213 29.52 26.42 -90.17
N VAL A 214 29.59 25.85 -88.96
CA VAL A 214 30.58 24.81 -88.60
C VAL A 214 30.04 23.38 -88.79
N THR A 215 28.74 23.23 -89.09
CA THR A 215 28.09 21.93 -89.34
C THR A 215 27.55 21.77 -90.77
N ASP A 216 27.94 22.66 -91.69
CA ASP A 216 27.47 22.74 -93.08
C ASP A 216 25.93 22.73 -93.24
N GLN A 217 25.19 23.20 -92.22
CA GLN A 217 23.74 23.33 -92.29
C GLN A 217 23.35 24.60 -93.08
N ALA A 218 22.99 24.43 -94.35
CA ALA A 218 22.62 25.52 -95.24
C ALA A 218 21.39 26.32 -94.79
N ASP A 219 20.45 25.71 -94.06
CA ASP A 219 19.26 26.36 -93.51
C ASP A 219 19.43 26.75 -92.03
N SER A 220 19.67 28.05 -91.80
CA SER A 220 19.85 28.62 -90.44
C SER A 220 18.64 28.43 -89.51
N SER A 221 17.47 28.02 -90.02
CA SER A 221 16.29 27.69 -89.23
C SER A 221 16.44 26.40 -88.42
N GLU A 222 17.25 25.44 -88.85
CA GLU A 222 17.47 24.19 -88.09
C GLU A 222 18.42 24.39 -86.90
N ALA A 223 19.43 25.24 -87.05
CA ALA A 223 20.35 25.62 -85.98
C ALA A 223 19.70 26.53 -84.90
N ALA A 224 18.56 27.16 -85.21
CA ALA A 224 17.85 28.00 -84.26
C ALA A 224 17.39 27.19 -83.02
N GLY A 225 17.71 27.70 -81.82
CA GLY A 225 17.37 27.05 -80.56
C GLY A 225 18.15 25.75 -80.28
N ILE A 226 19.31 25.53 -80.89
CA ILE A 226 20.10 24.29 -80.68
C ILE A 226 20.38 24.00 -79.19
N LEU A 227 20.74 25.00 -78.38
CA LEU A 227 20.94 24.81 -76.93
C LEU A 227 19.63 24.53 -76.17
N ASP A 228 18.47 24.95 -76.68
CA ASP A 228 17.18 24.62 -76.07
C ASP A 228 16.77 23.18 -76.42
N LYS A 229 17.13 22.67 -77.61
CA LYS A 229 17.02 21.25 -77.96
C LYS A 229 17.89 20.40 -77.03
N TYR A 230 19.14 20.78 -76.81
CA TYR A 230 20.02 20.15 -75.82
C TYR A 230 19.41 20.22 -74.40
N ARG A 231 18.87 21.37 -73.96
CA ARG A 231 18.24 21.51 -72.63
C ARG A 231 17.02 20.60 -72.45
N GLN A 232 16.25 20.32 -73.51
CA GLN A 232 15.11 19.41 -73.46
C GLN A 232 15.51 17.93 -73.51
N ALA A 233 16.61 17.60 -74.21
CA ALA A 233 17.14 16.24 -74.33
C ALA A 233 18.00 15.82 -73.12
N TYR A 234 18.65 16.78 -72.45
CA TYR A 234 19.64 16.53 -71.41
C TYR A 234 19.07 15.73 -70.22
N ARG A 235 19.57 14.51 -70.07
CA ARG A 235 19.41 13.63 -68.91
C ARG A 235 20.73 12.90 -68.74
N VAL A 236 21.21 12.78 -67.50
CA VAL A 236 22.44 12.04 -67.18
C VAL A 236 22.15 11.19 -65.95
N SER A 237 22.31 9.88 -66.09
CA SER A 237 22.30 8.94 -64.98
C SER A 237 23.71 8.65 -64.46
N ILE A 238 23.78 7.92 -63.36
CA ILE A 238 25.06 7.47 -62.77
C ILE A 238 25.79 6.49 -63.71
N GLU A 239 25.06 5.75 -64.55
CA GLU A 239 25.68 4.85 -65.53
C GLU A 239 26.26 5.63 -66.72
N ASP A 240 25.52 6.61 -67.27
CA ASP A 240 26.00 7.48 -68.36
C ASP A 240 27.29 8.20 -67.95
N PHE A 241 27.32 8.80 -66.75
CA PHE A 241 28.51 9.47 -66.21
C PHE A 241 29.71 8.52 -66.07
N ALA A 242 29.48 7.26 -65.68
CA ALA A 242 30.56 6.28 -65.56
C ALA A 242 31.10 5.82 -66.93
N GLU A 243 30.27 5.83 -67.99
CA GLU A 243 30.72 5.61 -69.37
C GLU A 243 31.44 6.82 -69.95
N GLU A 244 30.98 8.05 -69.67
CA GLU A 244 31.69 9.28 -70.05
C GLU A 244 33.10 9.38 -69.44
N VAL A 245 33.27 8.93 -68.20
CA VAL A 245 34.57 8.84 -67.53
C VAL A 245 35.43 7.71 -68.13
N GLU A 246 34.85 6.54 -68.46
CA GLU A 246 35.56 5.45 -69.12
C GLU A 246 36.10 5.87 -70.49
N ALA A 247 35.24 6.49 -71.31
CA ALA A 247 35.60 6.98 -72.64
C ALA A 247 36.73 8.02 -72.59
N TYR A 248 36.66 8.97 -71.66
CA TYR A 248 37.73 9.95 -71.44
C TYR A 248 39.06 9.28 -71.03
N ILE A 249 39.02 8.33 -70.09
CA ILE A 249 40.22 7.59 -69.63
C ILE A 249 40.81 6.77 -70.79
N SER A 250 39.98 6.15 -71.63
CA SER A 250 40.40 5.33 -72.76
C SER A 250 40.94 6.13 -73.96
N GLN A 251 40.80 7.46 -73.96
CA GLN A 251 41.51 8.37 -74.88
C GLN A 251 42.90 8.78 -74.38
N GLN A 252 43.26 8.50 -73.12
CA GLN A 252 44.56 8.87 -72.54
C GLN A 252 45.64 7.80 -72.73
N VAL A 253 46.84 8.06 -72.22
CA VAL A 253 47.97 7.12 -72.22
C VAL A 253 47.63 5.79 -71.52
N ALA A 254 48.25 4.70 -71.98
CA ALA A 254 48.01 3.37 -71.42
C ALA A 254 48.28 3.32 -69.90
N GLY A 255 47.31 2.82 -69.14
CA GLY A 255 47.36 2.77 -67.67
C GLY A 255 46.93 4.05 -66.94
N PHE A 256 46.48 5.09 -67.67
CA PHE A 256 46.01 6.35 -67.08
C PHE A 256 44.88 6.16 -66.06
N ARG A 257 44.86 7.03 -65.04
CA ARG A 257 43.81 7.06 -64.00
C ARG A 257 43.22 8.44 -63.75
N LEU A 258 41.95 8.48 -63.36
CA LEU A 258 41.25 9.68 -62.91
C LEU A 258 40.85 9.53 -61.43
N ASN A 259 41.24 10.51 -60.61
CA ASN A 259 41.03 10.49 -59.17
C ASN A 259 40.09 11.63 -58.74
N PHE A 260 38.92 11.31 -58.22
CA PHE A 260 37.99 12.28 -57.63
C PHE A 260 38.28 12.43 -56.14
N PHE A 261 38.67 13.64 -55.73
CA PHE A 261 38.98 14.01 -54.35
C PHE A 261 37.90 14.95 -53.83
N VAL A 262 37.01 14.44 -53.00
CA VAL A 262 35.76 15.12 -52.61
C VAL A 262 35.77 15.46 -51.13
N ASP A 263 35.84 16.76 -50.81
CA ASP A 263 35.88 17.23 -49.43
C ASP A 263 34.48 17.52 -48.87
N GLU A 264 34.31 17.29 -47.57
CA GLU A 264 33.11 17.51 -46.75
C GLU A 264 31.88 16.64 -47.07
N VAL A 265 32.05 15.60 -47.89
CA VAL A 265 31.01 14.60 -48.24
C VAL A 265 30.20 14.09 -47.05
N GLY A 266 30.87 13.77 -45.93
CA GLY A 266 30.19 13.25 -44.74
C GLY A 266 29.18 14.21 -44.10
N GLN A 267 29.32 15.53 -44.31
CA GLN A 267 28.36 16.54 -43.84
C GLN A 267 27.17 16.63 -44.79
N TYR A 268 27.44 16.75 -46.09
CA TYR A 268 26.44 16.89 -47.15
C TYR A 268 25.39 15.77 -47.17
N ILE A 269 25.76 14.55 -46.73
CA ILE A 269 24.89 13.38 -46.74
C ILE A 269 24.30 13.00 -45.37
N ALA A 270 24.72 13.66 -44.28
CA ALA A 270 24.39 13.26 -42.90
C ALA A 270 22.87 13.22 -42.63
N GLU A 271 22.13 14.21 -43.16
CA GLU A 271 20.67 14.29 -42.99
C GLU A 271 19.89 13.48 -44.07
N HIS A 272 20.58 12.86 -45.04
CA HIS A 272 19.97 12.38 -46.29
C HIS A 272 20.52 11.02 -46.78
N VAL A 273 19.97 9.91 -46.25
CA VAL A 273 20.32 8.52 -46.62
C VAL A 273 20.37 8.27 -48.15
N LYS A 274 19.45 8.88 -48.93
CA LYS A 274 19.42 8.75 -50.40
C LYS A 274 20.72 9.24 -51.07
N LEU A 275 21.38 10.27 -50.53
CA LEU A 275 22.62 10.80 -51.09
C LEU A 275 23.81 9.85 -50.83
N MET A 276 23.84 9.16 -49.68
CA MET A 276 24.79 8.08 -49.41
C MET A 276 24.62 6.92 -50.41
N THR A 277 23.39 6.51 -50.71
CA THR A 277 23.12 5.48 -51.74
C THR A 277 23.62 5.93 -53.11
N ASN A 278 23.38 7.18 -53.50
CA ASN A 278 23.84 7.70 -54.79
C ASN A 278 25.38 7.77 -54.87
N LEU A 279 26.08 8.09 -53.76
CA LEU A 279 27.54 8.05 -53.69
C LEU A 279 28.08 6.62 -53.87
N GLN A 280 27.44 5.64 -53.22
CA GLN A 280 27.76 4.22 -53.41
C GLN A 280 27.59 3.81 -54.88
N THR A 281 26.49 4.19 -55.53
CA THR A 281 26.23 3.85 -56.93
C THR A 281 27.26 4.50 -57.88
N ILE A 282 27.69 5.74 -57.64
CA ILE A 282 28.75 6.39 -58.43
C ILE A 282 30.09 5.63 -58.28
N ALA A 283 30.46 5.26 -57.05
CA ALA A 283 31.66 4.45 -56.81
C ALA A 283 31.59 3.09 -57.52
N GLU A 284 30.47 2.39 -57.41
CA GLU A 284 30.23 1.07 -58.00
C GLU A 284 30.23 1.10 -59.54
N SER A 285 29.51 2.04 -60.17
CA SER A 285 29.52 2.18 -61.64
C SER A 285 30.92 2.52 -62.16
N LEU A 286 31.68 3.40 -61.49
CA LEU A 286 33.07 3.67 -61.85
C LEU A 286 33.98 2.45 -61.64
N ALA A 287 33.79 1.67 -60.56
CA ALA A 287 34.55 0.43 -60.32
C ALA A 287 34.31 -0.59 -61.44
N THR A 288 33.06 -0.76 -61.88
CA THR A 288 32.64 -1.74 -62.89
C THR A 288 33.04 -1.32 -64.31
N LYS A 289 32.77 -0.08 -64.72
CA LYS A 289 33.08 0.42 -66.07
C LYS A 289 34.58 0.68 -66.23
N CYS A 290 35.19 1.45 -65.32
CA CYS A 290 36.59 1.89 -65.45
C CYS A 290 37.62 0.85 -64.95
N LYS A 291 37.20 -0.16 -64.18
CA LYS A 291 38.04 -1.29 -63.71
C LYS A 291 39.31 -0.85 -62.96
N GLY A 292 39.12 -0.01 -61.94
CA GLY A 292 40.23 0.51 -61.12
C GLY A 292 41.03 1.66 -61.75
N ARG A 293 40.65 2.14 -62.94
CA ARG A 293 41.20 3.38 -63.52
C ARG A 293 40.52 4.66 -63.01
N ALA A 294 39.36 4.56 -62.36
CA ALA A 294 38.69 5.69 -61.73
C ALA A 294 38.51 5.45 -60.23
N TRP A 295 38.96 6.38 -59.39
CA TRP A 295 38.93 6.30 -57.92
C TRP A 295 38.15 7.46 -57.31
N ILE A 296 37.51 7.22 -56.16
CA ILE A 296 36.86 8.26 -55.36
C ILE A 296 37.42 8.24 -53.93
N ILE A 297 37.98 9.37 -53.51
CA ILE A 297 38.53 9.61 -52.18
C ILE A 297 37.67 10.70 -51.53
N VAL A 298 37.03 10.40 -50.40
CA VAL A 298 36.06 11.31 -49.74
C VAL A 298 36.44 11.60 -48.30
N THR A 299 36.08 12.77 -47.76
CA THR A 299 36.24 13.09 -46.33
C THR A 299 34.92 13.14 -45.57
N ALA A 300 34.96 12.73 -44.29
CA ALA A 300 33.82 12.76 -43.38
C ALA A 300 34.23 13.10 -41.95
N GLN A 301 33.36 13.81 -41.19
CA GLN A 301 33.67 14.21 -39.81
C GLN A 301 33.69 13.04 -38.82
N GLU A 302 33.01 11.94 -39.13
CA GLU A 302 32.99 10.74 -38.31
C GLU A 302 33.36 9.47 -39.10
N ASP A 303 33.43 8.33 -38.40
CA ASP A 303 33.51 7.04 -39.07
C ASP A 303 32.18 6.69 -39.73
N MET A 304 32.24 5.94 -40.83
CA MET A 304 31.06 5.44 -41.51
C MET A 304 30.14 4.59 -40.59
N ASP A 305 30.70 4.00 -39.53
CA ASP A 305 29.95 3.23 -38.54
C ASP A 305 29.18 4.09 -37.51
N THR A 306 29.53 5.38 -37.33
CA THR A 306 28.78 6.31 -36.43
C THR A 306 27.81 7.20 -37.18
N VAL A 307 28.13 7.66 -38.40
CA VAL A 307 27.18 8.37 -39.29
C VAL A 307 25.94 7.52 -39.59
N LEU A 308 26.07 6.18 -39.54
CA LEU A 308 24.98 5.22 -39.72
C LEU A 308 24.37 4.72 -38.39
N GLY A 309 24.82 5.21 -37.23
CA GLY A 309 24.55 4.63 -35.92
C GLY A 309 23.28 5.11 -35.21
N GLU A 310 22.76 6.30 -35.54
CA GLU A 310 21.61 6.91 -34.84
C GLU A 310 20.23 6.52 -35.42
N MET A 311 20.16 5.59 -36.38
CA MET A 311 18.92 5.22 -37.08
C MET A 311 18.45 3.78 -36.85
N GLU A 312 17.16 3.52 -37.06
CA GLU A 312 16.49 2.28 -36.67
C GLU A 312 17.09 1.00 -37.29
N SER A 313 17.07 -0.09 -36.50
CA SER A 313 17.69 -1.40 -36.77
C SER A 313 17.15 -2.18 -37.98
N ARG A 314 16.30 -1.59 -38.83
CA ARG A 314 15.67 -2.24 -39.99
C ARG A 314 16.44 -2.11 -41.31
N GLN A 315 17.43 -1.21 -41.41
CA GLN A 315 18.18 -0.96 -42.66
C GLN A 315 19.53 -1.72 -42.76
N ALA A 316 19.91 -2.48 -41.73
CA ALA A 316 21.25 -3.07 -41.53
C ALA A 316 21.84 -3.84 -42.74
N ASN A 317 21.02 -4.51 -43.55
CA ASN A 317 21.50 -5.39 -44.62
C ASN A 317 22.13 -4.64 -45.81
N ASP A 318 21.61 -3.48 -46.20
CA ASP A 318 22.16 -2.74 -47.34
C ASP A 318 23.44 -1.96 -46.99
N PHE A 319 23.60 -1.57 -45.72
CA PHE A 319 24.83 -0.92 -45.23
C PHE A 319 26.07 -1.82 -45.41
N SER A 320 25.93 -3.15 -45.28
CA SER A 320 27.03 -4.09 -45.51
C SER A 320 27.65 -3.99 -46.92
N LYS A 321 26.85 -3.59 -47.92
CA LYS A 321 27.29 -3.40 -49.31
C LYS A 321 28.04 -2.08 -49.47
N ILE A 322 27.57 -1.00 -48.83
CA ILE A 322 28.27 0.30 -48.77
C ILE A 322 29.67 0.12 -48.17
N GLN A 323 29.76 -0.63 -47.06
CA GLN A 323 31.03 -0.92 -46.39
C GLN A 323 32.05 -1.64 -47.28
N ALA A 324 31.60 -2.42 -48.26
CA ALA A 324 32.46 -3.13 -49.21
C ALA A 324 32.92 -2.27 -50.42
N ARG A 325 32.25 -1.16 -50.71
CA ARG A 325 32.67 -0.22 -51.80
C ARG A 325 33.74 0.76 -51.30
N PHE A 326 33.62 1.23 -50.06
CA PHE A 326 34.60 2.06 -49.36
C PHE A 326 35.46 1.22 -48.39
N ALA A 327 36.09 0.16 -48.93
CA ALA A 327 36.92 -0.75 -48.15
C ALA A 327 38.18 -0.07 -47.55
N ASN A 328 38.75 0.90 -48.26
CA ASN A 328 39.96 1.61 -47.85
C ASN A 328 39.61 2.74 -46.86
N ARG A 329 39.68 2.47 -45.54
CA ARG A 329 39.37 3.46 -44.49
C ARG A 329 40.64 4.09 -43.90
N MET A 330 40.78 5.40 -44.08
CA MET A 330 41.87 6.21 -43.50
C MET A 330 41.33 7.08 -42.35
N LYS A 331 41.21 6.46 -41.17
CA LYS A 331 40.81 7.15 -39.93
C LYS A 331 41.97 7.95 -39.34
N LEU A 332 41.72 9.23 -39.05
CA LEU A 332 42.63 10.15 -38.37
C LEU A 332 42.22 10.31 -36.90
N THR A 333 43.14 10.09 -35.97
CA THR A 333 42.85 10.03 -34.52
C THR A 333 43.37 11.24 -33.75
N SER A 334 43.03 11.33 -32.46
CA SER A 334 43.50 12.41 -31.57
C SER A 334 45.03 12.43 -31.43
N GLN A 335 45.68 11.28 -31.61
CA GLN A 335 47.13 11.15 -31.48
C GLN A 335 47.85 11.84 -32.65
N ASP A 336 47.28 11.78 -33.85
CA ASP A 336 47.80 12.48 -35.03
C ASP A 336 47.89 13.99 -34.78
N VAL A 337 46.86 14.62 -34.20
CA VAL A 337 46.88 16.08 -33.98
C VAL A 337 47.89 16.48 -32.91
N SER A 338 48.06 15.68 -31.84
CA SER A 338 49.17 15.92 -30.90
C SER A 338 50.55 15.78 -31.57
N GLU A 339 50.73 14.79 -32.45
CA GLU A 339 51.99 14.58 -33.16
C GLU A 339 52.25 15.70 -34.20
N VAL A 340 51.22 16.19 -34.89
CA VAL A 340 51.29 17.36 -35.78
C VAL A 340 51.66 18.62 -35.02
N ILE A 341 51.08 18.89 -33.85
CA ILE A 341 51.45 20.07 -33.04
C ILE A 341 52.89 19.92 -32.55
N GLN A 342 53.28 18.74 -32.05
CA GLN A 342 54.65 18.44 -31.62
C GLN A 342 55.68 18.67 -32.74
N LYS A 343 55.50 18.07 -33.92
CA LYS A 343 56.44 18.17 -35.05
C LYS A 343 56.37 19.48 -35.83
N ARG A 344 55.17 20.08 -36.04
CA ARG A 344 55.00 21.29 -36.88
C ARG A 344 55.21 22.58 -36.09
N LEU A 345 54.71 22.67 -34.86
CA LEU A 345 54.78 23.90 -34.05
C LEU A 345 55.88 23.84 -33.00
N LEU A 346 56.02 22.71 -32.29
CA LEU A 346 56.81 22.63 -31.06
C LEU A 346 58.19 22.00 -31.25
N MET A 347 58.64 21.68 -32.46
CA MET A 347 59.95 21.05 -32.66
C MET A 347 61.08 21.93 -32.10
N LYS A 348 62.05 21.31 -31.43
CA LYS A 348 63.07 22.01 -30.63
C LYS A 348 64.42 22.04 -31.34
N ASN A 349 65.11 23.18 -31.23
CA ASN A 349 66.52 23.27 -31.62
C ASN A 349 67.43 22.61 -30.57
N GLU A 350 68.69 22.33 -30.91
CA GLU A 350 69.66 21.63 -30.05
C GLU A 350 69.81 22.25 -28.65
N VAL A 351 69.78 23.59 -28.56
CA VAL A 351 69.87 24.33 -27.29
C VAL A 351 68.61 24.12 -26.44
N GLY A 352 67.45 24.10 -27.09
CA GLY A 352 66.16 23.76 -26.47
C GLY A 352 66.13 22.33 -25.95
N VAL A 353 66.60 21.36 -26.74
CA VAL A 353 66.70 19.95 -26.35
C VAL A 353 67.54 19.81 -25.08
N ALA A 354 68.80 20.28 -25.08
CA ALA A 354 69.71 20.16 -23.94
C ALA A 354 69.20 20.85 -22.66
N LEU A 355 68.45 21.95 -22.80
CA LEU A 355 67.84 22.66 -21.67
C LEU A 355 66.64 21.88 -21.08
N LEU A 356 65.82 21.27 -21.92
CA LEU A 356 64.65 20.50 -21.51
C LEU A 356 65.01 19.12 -20.97
N GLU A 357 66.09 18.50 -21.46
CA GLU A 357 66.68 17.29 -20.86
C GLU A 357 67.03 17.50 -19.38
N LYS A 358 67.68 18.64 -19.06
CA LYS A 358 67.98 19.01 -17.67
C LYS A 358 66.70 19.25 -16.86
N THR A 359 65.72 19.95 -17.43
CA THR A 359 64.43 20.24 -16.76
C THR A 359 63.68 18.94 -16.44
N TYR A 360 63.64 17.99 -17.38
CA TYR A 360 63.05 16.66 -17.19
C TYR A 360 63.76 15.87 -16.08
N ALA A 361 65.10 15.87 -16.07
CA ALA A 361 65.88 15.19 -15.03
C ALA A 361 65.64 15.77 -13.62
N GLN A 362 65.30 17.06 -13.51
CA GLN A 362 64.96 17.70 -12.23
C GLN A 362 63.51 17.49 -11.80
N GLN A 363 62.55 17.47 -12.73
CA GLN A 363 61.11 17.56 -12.41
C GLN A 363 60.30 16.28 -12.67
N SER A 364 60.84 15.27 -13.37
CA SER A 364 60.09 14.07 -13.78
C SER A 364 59.45 13.28 -12.62
N ASN A 365 60.07 13.26 -11.43
CA ASN A 365 59.48 12.65 -10.23
C ASN A 365 58.22 13.39 -9.73
N ASN A 366 58.09 14.69 -10.01
CA ASN A 366 57.00 15.53 -9.54
C ASN A 366 55.77 15.49 -10.47
N PHE A 367 55.93 15.04 -11.72
CA PHE A 367 54.87 15.09 -12.75
C PHE A 367 53.57 14.37 -12.36
N LYS A 368 53.65 13.29 -11.57
CA LYS A 368 52.44 12.62 -11.05
C LYS A 368 51.71 13.50 -10.05
N THR A 369 52.42 13.97 -9.03
CA THR A 369 51.87 14.85 -7.98
C THR A 369 51.26 16.13 -8.55
N GLN A 370 51.89 16.70 -9.59
CA GLN A 370 51.46 17.94 -10.24
C GLN A 370 50.35 17.78 -11.28
N PHE A 371 50.29 16.67 -12.03
CA PHE A 371 49.41 16.55 -13.21
C PHE A 371 48.48 15.33 -13.26
N ASP A 372 48.59 14.36 -12.33
CA ASP A 372 47.61 13.27 -12.26
C ASP A 372 46.28 13.79 -11.64
N PHE A 373 45.16 13.22 -12.09
CA PHE A 373 43.80 13.53 -11.63
C PHE A 373 43.33 12.42 -10.67
N ALA A 374 42.90 12.75 -9.46
CA ALA A 374 42.75 11.78 -8.37
C ALA A 374 41.35 11.13 -8.29
N ASP A 375 40.35 11.72 -8.93
CA ASP A 375 38.95 11.57 -8.50
C ASP A 375 38.16 10.49 -9.26
N GLY A 376 38.84 9.60 -9.98
CA GLY A 376 38.21 8.67 -10.93
C GLY A 376 37.50 9.39 -12.08
N SER A 377 38.05 10.50 -12.55
CA SER A 377 37.78 11.04 -13.90
C SER A 377 38.44 10.15 -14.96
N ALA A 378 38.24 10.46 -16.25
CA ALA A 378 39.02 9.80 -17.30
C ALA A 378 40.53 9.94 -17.06
N THR A 379 41.30 8.88 -17.32
CA THR A 379 42.77 8.87 -17.18
C THR A 379 43.43 9.58 -18.36
N TYR A 380 43.49 10.90 -18.28
CA TYR A 380 44.26 11.72 -19.21
C TYR A 380 45.74 11.34 -19.17
N ARG A 381 46.41 11.38 -20.33
CA ARG A 381 47.82 10.99 -20.45
C ARG A 381 48.72 12.08 -19.85
N ASN A 382 49.69 11.67 -19.03
CA ASN A 382 50.79 12.49 -18.56
C ASN A 382 52.02 12.31 -19.49
N PHE A 383 53.18 12.89 -19.18
CA PHE A 383 54.42 12.69 -19.94
C PHE A 383 54.88 11.23 -19.91
N LYS A 384 54.95 10.59 -21.08
CA LYS A 384 55.38 9.18 -21.23
C LYS A 384 56.86 8.96 -20.89
N ASP A 385 57.72 9.84 -21.40
CA ASP A 385 59.18 9.74 -21.31
C ASP A 385 59.83 11.11 -21.61
N ARG A 386 61.17 11.13 -21.58
CA ARG A 386 62.03 12.30 -21.83
C ARG A 386 61.80 12.94 -23.20
N GLU A 387 61.60 12.13 -24.24
CA GLU A 387 61.47 12.59 -25.62
C GLU A 387 60.08 13.22 -25.85
N HIS A 388 59.04 12.54 -25.36
CA HIS A 388 57.67 13.06 -25.34
C HIS A 388 57.55 14.37 -24.54
N PHE A 389 58.34 14.56 -23.48
CA PHE A 389 58.44 15.82 -22.76
C PHE A 389 59.03 16.94 -23.63
N ILE A 390 60.20 16.71 -24.25
CA ILE A 390 60.89 17.68 -25.10
C ILE A 390 60.00 18.12 -26.27
N LEU A 391 59.27 17.18 -26.88
CA LEU A 391 58.33 17.45 -27.97
C LEU A 391 57.08 18.23 -27.52
N SER A 392 56.50 17.89 -26.36
CA SER A 392 55.23 18.50 -25.89
C SER A 392 55.40 19.87 -25.22
N TYR A 393 56.53 20.13 -24.56
CA TYR A 393 56.76 21.36 -23.80
C TYR A 393 56.60 22.61 -24.69
N PRO A 394 55.93 23.70 -24.25
CA PRO A 394 55.47 24.03 -22.89
C PRO A 394 54.06 23.51 -22.52
N PHE A 395 53.48 22.62 -23.33
CA PHE A 395 52.16 22.04 -23.09
C PHE A 395 52.25 20.70 -22.34
N ILE A 396 51.25 20.42 -21.51
CA ILE A 396 51.15 19.17 -20.74
C ILE A 396 50.28 18.18 -21.55
N PRO A 397 50.62 16.88 -21.67
CA PRO A 397 49.95 15.99 -22.64
C PRO A 397 48.44 15.81 -22.48
N TYR A 398 47.87 16.03 -21.28
CA TYR A 398 46.42 16.03 -21.09
C TYR A 398 45.72 17.15 -21.89
N GLN A 399 46.41 18.26 -22.17
CA GLN A 399 45.82 19.46 -22.75
C GLN A 399 45.38 19.23 -24.19
N PHE A 400 46.10 18.41 -24.97
CA PHE A 400 45.71 18.07 -26.34
C PHE A 400 44.37 17.34 -26.38
N SER A 401 44.21 16.27 -25.58
CA SER A 401 42.97 15.48 -25.56
C SER A 401 41.83 16.18 -24.83
N LEU A 402 42.09 16.86 -23.71
CA LEU A 402 41.06 17.62 -22.98
C LEU A 402 40.52 18.78 -23.83
N PHE A 403 41.40 19.53 -24.52
CA PHE A 403 40.95 20.60 -25.41
C PHE A 403 40.20 20.07 -26.63
N GLN A 404 40.63 18.92 -27.19
CA GLN A 404 39.86 18.26 -28.25
C GLN A 404 38.44 17.94 -27.82
N THR A 405 38.26 17.28 -26.66
CA THR A 405 36.92 16.94 -26.16
C THR A 405 36.12 18.20 -25.81
N ALA A 406 36.76 19.23 -25.23
CA ALA A 406 36.14 20.53 -24.99
C ALA A 406 35.53 21.13 -26.27
N ILE A 407 36.29 21.23 -27.36
CA ILE A 407 35.80 21.79 -28.63
C ILE A 407 34.71 20.92 -29.27
N GLN A 408 34.86 19.60 -29.24
CA GLN A 408 33.82 18.67 -29.72
C GLN A 408 32.50 18.88 -28.96
N ARG A 409 32.55 18.95 -27.62
CA ARG A 409 31.36 19.11 -26.76
C ARG A 409 30.76 20.52 -26.88
N LEU A 410 31.57 21.57 -26.92
CA LEU A 410 31.11 22.95 -27.19
C LEU A 410 30.44 23.08 -28.57
N SER A 411 30.94 22.36 -29.58
CA SER A 411 30.30 22.33 -30.91
C SER A 411 28.98 21.57 -30.90
N GLN A 412 28.89 20.42 -30.21
CA GLN A 412 27.64 19.68 -30.00
C GLN A 412 26.59 20.53 -29.27
N HIS A 413 27.02 21.35 -28.30
CA HIS A 413 26.20 22.35 -27.61
C HIS A 413 26.10 23.70 -28.35
N ASN A 414 26.42 23.75 -29.65
CA ASN A 414 26.11 24.86 -30.56
C ASN A 414 26.72 26.21 -30.11
N ALA A 415 27.96 26.20 -29.57
CA ALA A 415 28.62 27.40 -29.03
C ALA A 415 29.27 28.33 -30.08
N PHE A 416 29.47 27.87 -31.33
CA PHE A 416 30.17 28.59 -32.41
C PHE A 416 29.22 29.21 -33.44
N GLU A 417 29.65 30.27 -34.14
CA GLU A 417 28.77 31.14 -34.97
C GLU A 417 28.25 30.49 -36.26
N GLY A 418 27.21 29.66 -36.17
CA GLY A 418 26.60 28.96 -37.30
C GLY A 418 26.98 27.48 -37.31
N LYS A 419 25.99 26.61 -37.55
CA LYS A 419 26.00 25.22 -37.04
C LYS A 419 27.25 24.39 -37.36
N HIS A 420 27.87 24.57 -38.54
CA HIS A 420 29.03 23.75 -38.96
C HIS A 420 30.20 24.53 -39.58
N SER A 421 29.97 25.75 -40.13
CA SER A 421 30.98 26.43 -40.96
C SER A 421 32.04 27.25 -40.20
N SER A 422 31.71 27.78 -39.01
CA SER A 422 32.53 28.82 -38.32
C SER A 422 33.66 28.28 -37.45
N VAL A 423 33.61 27.00 -37.06
CA VAL A 423 34.79 26.33 -36.49
C VAL A 423 35.89 26.20 -37.58
N GLY A 424 35.49 26.22 -38.86
CA GLY A 424 36.33 26.11 -40.05
C GLY A 424 37.57 27.00 -40.04
N GLU A 425 37.46 28.26 -39.60
CA GLU A 425 38.54 29.25 -39.73
C GLU A 425 39.74 29.03 -38.79
N ARG A 426 39.57 28.28 -37.69
CA ARG A 426 40.63 28.08 -36.68
C ARG A 426 40.76 26.60 -36.31
N SER A 427 41.65 25.89 -37.00
CA SER A 427 42.06 24.53 -36.61
C SER A 427 42.78 24.51 -35.25
N MET A 428 42.80 23.35 -34.59
CA MET A 428 43.41 23.17 -33.26
C MET A 428 44.88 23.63 -33.22
N LEU A 429 45.62 23.41 -34.30
CA LEU A 429 47.00 23.88 -34.46
C LEU A 429 47.12 25.40 -34.28
N GLY A 430 46.18 26.17 -34.82
CA GLY A 430 46.13 27.63 -34.67
C GLY A 430 45.88 28.09 -33.23
N VAL A 431 45.06 27.36 -32.46
CA VAL A 431 44.85 27.67 -31.03
C VAL A 431 46.12 27.42 -30.22
N PHE A 432 46.77 26.26 -30.41
CA PHE A 432 48.05 25.97 -29.76
C PHE A 432 49.16 26.95 -30.19
N GLN A 433 49.13 27.42 -31.44
CA GLN A 433 50.02 28.47 -31.93
C GLN A 433 49.77 29.81 -31.24
N GLU A 434 48.52 30.27 -31.14
CA GLU A 434 48.19 31.53 -30.47
C GLU A 434 48.59 31.49 -28.98
N VAL A 435 48.39 30.35 -28.30
CA VAL A 435 48.87 30.16 -26.93
C VAL A 435 50.40 30.16 -26.85
N ALA A 436 51.10 29.48 -27.77
CA ALA A 436 52.57 29.44 -27.81
C ALA A 436 53.19 30.83 -28.08
N ILE A 437 52.55 31.64 -28.93
CA ILE A 437 52.90 33.06 -29.14
C ILE A 437 52.64 33.85 -27.85
N LYS A 438 51.47 33.69 -27.22
CA LYS A 438 51.10 34.44 -26.00
C LYS A 438 51.99 34.17 -24.78
N ILE A 439 52.77 33.09 -24.79
CA ILE A 439 53.75 32.76 -23.75
C ILE A 439 55.21 32.85 -24.22
N SER A 440 55.48 33.32 -25.44
CA SER A 440 56.82 33.29 -26.07
C SER A 440 57.93 33.90 -25.22
N ASP A 441 57.59 34.94 -24.45
CA ASP A 441 58.55 35.77 -23.73
C ASP A 441 58.76 35.31 -22.27
N ARG A 442 58.03 34.27 -21.85
CA ARG A 442 58.21 33.63 -20.53
C ARG A 442 59.53 32.85 -20.45
N PRO A 443 60.13 32.72 -19.26
CA PRO A 443 61.33 31.88 -19.07
C PRO A 443 61.03 30.39 -19.22
N VAL A 444 62.01 29.62 -19.70
CA VAL A 444 61.95 28.15 -19.70
C VAL A 444 61.88 27.64 -18.26
N GLY A 445 60.84 26.85 -17.96
CA GLY A 445 60.38 26.48 -16.62
C GLY A 445 58.87 26.72 -16.46
N GLU A 446 58.34 27.74 -17.14
CA GLU A 446 56.90 28.03 -17.25
C GLU A 446 56.16 27.03 -18.14
N LEU A 447 54.83 26.96 -17.97
CA LEU A 447 53.90 26.06 -18.65
C LEU A 447 52.70 26.83 -19.21
N ALA A 448 52.10 26.28 -20.27
CA ALA A 448 50.80 26.74 -20.74
C ALA A 448 49.70 26.30 -19.75
N THR A 449 48.92 27.24 -19.22
CA THR A 449 47.71 26.95 -18.42
C THR A 449 46.48 26.82 -19.32
N PHE A 450 45.50 26.02 -18.92
CA PHE A 450 44.37 25.65 -19.78
C PHE A 450 43.46 26.85 -20.12
N ASP A 451 43.38 27.87 -19.25
CA ASP A 451 42.64 29.11 -19.49
C ASP A 451 43.09 29.88 -20.74
N LEU A 452 44.35 29.66 -21.19
CA LEU A 452 44.88 30.30 -22.38
C LEU A 452 44.21 29.76 -23.66
N MET A 453 43.74 28.51 -23.67
CA MET A 453 43.07 27.90 -24.83
C MET A 453 41.78 28.63 -25.21
N TYR A 454 41.10 29.24 -24.24
CA TYR A 454 39.92 30.08 -24.48
C TYR A 454 40.22 31.27 -25.40
N GLN A 455 41.44 31.83 -25.31
CA GLN A 455 41.83 33.01 -26.08
C GLN A 455 41.80 32.71 -27.60
N GLY A 456 42.39 31.58 -28.00
CA GLY A 456 42.45 31.17 -29.40
C GLY A 456 41.11 30.76 -30.02
N ILE A 457 40.03 30.60 -29.23
CA ILE A 457 38.66 30.38 -29.73
C ILE A 457 37.72 31.57 -29.49
N ARG A 458 38.17 32.62 -28.79
CA ARG A 458 37.34 33.74 -28.35
C ARG A 458 36.59 34.40 -29.51
N SER A 459 37.18 34.44 -30.69
CA SER A 459 36.62 35.08 -31.89
C SER A 459 35.66 34.21 -32.72
N THR A 460 35.51 32.91 -32.42
CA THR A 460 34.59 32.01 -33.15
C THR A 460 33.38 31.59 -32.30
N LEU A 461 33.41 31.85 -30.99
CA LEU A 461 32.27 31.71 -30.09
C LEU A 461 31.18 32.74 -30.39
N LYS A 462 29.92 32.33 -30.23
CA LYS A 462 28.75 33.21 -30.37
C LYS A 462 28.83 34.43 -29.46
N SER A 463 28.46 35.58 -30.04
CA SER A 463 28.30 36.86 -29.35
C SER A 463 27.65 36.79 -27.95
N GLY A 464 26.61 35.97 -27.74
CA GLY A 464 26.00 35.73 -26.42
C GLY A 464 27.01 35.19 -25.39
N ILE A 465 27.53 33.98 -25.61
CA ILE A 465 28.56 33.32 -24.77
C ILE A 465 29.81 34.20 -24.61
N GLN A 466 30.21 34.89 -25.68
CA GLN A 466 31.32 35.83 -25.63
C GLN A 466 31.01 37.01 -24.69
N SER A 467 29.77 37.49 -24.64
CA SER A 467 29.35 38.61 -23.82
C SER A 467 29.34 38.29 -22.31
N SER A 468 28.90 37.10 -21.88
CA SER A 468 28.88 36.71 -20.47
C SER A 468 30.28 36.72 -19.85
N ILE A 469 31.26 36.13 -20.55
CA ILE A 469 32.66 36.09 -20.12
C ILE A 469 33.31 37.48 -20.22
N LEU A 470 32.91 38.32 -21.19
CA LEU A 470 33.37 39.70 -21.33
C LEU A 470 32.77 40.61 -20.23
N MET A 471 31.55 40.34 -19.76
CA MET A 471 30.98 40.96 -18.57
C MET A 471 31.70 40.53 -17.30
N ALA A 472 32.04 39.25 -17.15
CA ALA A 472 32.89 38.78 -16.05
C ALA A 472 34.27 39.45 -16.06
N GLU A 473 34.91 39.58 -17.23
CA GLU A 473 36.14 40.38 -17.39
C GLU A 473 35.94 41.82 -16.90
N ARG A 474 34.86 42.52 -17.33
CA ARG A 474 34.60 43.91 -16.95
C ARG A 474 34.21 44.13 -15.49
N GLN A 475 33.55 43.16 -14.86
CA GLN A 475 33.02 43.29 -13.49
C GLN A 475 34.00 42.79 -12.43
N LEU A 476 34.92 41.89 -12.80
CA LEU A 476 35.92 41.33 -11.87
C LEU A 476 37.32 41.92 -12.08
N ALA A 477 37.78 42.17 -13.30
CA ALA A 477 39.14 42.67 -13.55
C ALA A 477 39.29 44.16 -13.20
N ASP A 478 39.63 44.44 -11.94
CA ASP A 478 40.01 45.76 -11.43
C ASP A 478 41.54 45.95 -11.34
N GLY A 479 42.32 44.97 -11.80
CA GLY A 479 43.78 44.92 -11.70
C GLY A 479 44.32 44.19 -10.46
N SER A 480 43.46 43.58 -9.64
CA SER A 480 43.89 42.66 -8.57
C SER A 480 44.16 41.25 -9.10
N GLU A 481 45.32 40.66 -8.73
CA GLU A 481 45.75 39.34 -9.24
C GLU A 481 44.74 38.21 -8.97
N ASP A 482 43.99 38.29 -7.87
CA ASP A 482 43.08 37.22 -7.45
C ASP A 482 41.73 37.27 -8.21
N LYS A 483 41.24 38.46 -8.58
CA LYS A 483 40.07 38.57 -9.46
C LYS A 483 40.43 38.24 -10.91
N ASP A 484 41.61 38.63 -11.37
CA ASP A 484 42.15 38.19 -12.66
C ASP A 484 42.33 36.65 -12.69
N PHE A 485 42.77 36.04 -11.58
CA PHE A 485 42.82 34.59 -11.44
C PHE A 485 41.42 33.96 -11.48
N ALA A 486 40.41 34.55 -10.82
CA ALA A 486 39.02 34.07 -10.90
C ALA A 486 38.46 34.15 -12.34
N VAL A 487 38.72 35.23 -13.08
CA VAL A 487 38.36 35.38 -14.49
C VAL A 487 39.03 34.32 -15.38
N ARG A 488 40.28 33.94 -15.08
CA ARG A 488 40.98 32.84 -15.77
C ARG A 488 40.40 31.47 -15.41
N LEU A 489 40.08 31.23 -14.14
CA LEU A 489 39.43 30.00 -13.68
C LEU A 489 38.04 29.82 -14.29
N LEU A 490 37.28 30.90 -14.46
CA LEU A 490 35.99 30.89 -15.14
C LEU A 490 36.10 30.44 -16.60
N LYS A 491 37.15 30.88 -17.32
CA LYS A 491 37.44 30.44 -18.70
C LYS A 491 37.83 28.96 -18.76
N THR A 492 38.59 28.48 -17.78
CA THR A 492 38.86 27.04 -17.62
C THR A 492 37.58 26.24 -17.40
N LEU A 493 36.66 26.70 -16.53
CA LEU A 493 35.38 26.06 -16.28
C LEU A 493 34.44 26.07 -17.49
N PHE A 494 34.40 27.17 -18.25
CA PHE A 494 33.68 27.25 -19.52
C PHE A 494 34.16 26.18 -20.52
N LEU A 495 35.47 26.04 -20.70
CA LEU A 495 36.04 25.04 -21.63
C LEU A 495 35.65 23.60 -21.26
N VAL A 496 35.57 23.26 -19.97
CA VAL A 496 35.28 21.90 -19.53
C VAL A 496 33.80 21.61 -19.27
N LYS A 497 32.89 22.61 -19.30
CA LYS A 497 31.47 22.47 -18.91
C LYS A 497 30.79 21.21 -19.44
N TYR A 498 30.87 20.98 -20.74
CA TYR A 498 30.19 19.86 -21.40
C TYR A 498 31.04 18.58 -21.50
N VAL A 499 32.22 18.55 -20.88
CA VAL A 499 33.12 17.39 -20.82
C VAL A 499 32.78 16.53 -19.61
N LYS A 500 31.73 15.70 -19.73
CA LYS A 500 31.21 14.83 -18.65
C LYS A 500 32.24 13.85 -18.09
N GLU A 501 33.30 13.59 -18.85
CA GLU A 501 34.44 12.74 -18.51
C GLU A 501 35.43 13.41 -17.54
N PHE A 502 35.36 14.75 -17.40
CA PHE A 502 36.18 15.58 -16.53
C PHE A 502 35.40 15.96 -15.26
N LYS A 503 36.04 15.83 -14.09
CA LYS A 503 35.47 16.24 -12.80
C LYS A 503 36.11 17.55 -12.36
N ALA A 504 35.37 18.65 -12.39
CA ALA A 504 35.84 19.97 -12.00
C ALA A 504 35.84 20.17 -10.47
N THR A 505 36.68 19.38 -9.78
CA THR A 505 37.03 19.55 -8.36
C THR A 505 38.16 20.57 -8.19
N VAL A 506 38.33 21.10 -6.98
CA VAL A 506 39.46 21.99 -6.62
C VAL A 506 40.81 21.40 -7.07
N ARG A 507 41.06 20.12 -6.77
CA ARG A 507 42.34 19.45 -7.09
C ARG A 507 42.54 19.19 -8.58
N ASN A 508 41.49 19.05 -9.39
CA ASN A 508 41.63 18.92 -10.84
C ASN A 508 41.74 20.29 -11.52
N LEU A 509 41.05 21.31 -11.00
CA LEU A 509 41.19 22.69 -11.45
C LEU A 509 42.60 23.25 -11.17
N CYS A 510 43.24 22.86 -10.07
CA CYS A 510 44.66 23.13 -9.84
C CYS A 510 45.53 22.64 -11.00
N VAL A 511 45.35 21.39 -11.48
CA VAL A 511 46.13 20.82 -12.61
C VAL A 511 46.00 21.67 -13.88
N LEU A 512 44.79 22.19 -14.15
CA LEU A 512 44.52 23.05 -15.30
C LEU A 512 45.13 24.46 -15.17
N MET A 513 45.39 24.90 -13.93
CA MET A 513 45.91 26.24 -13.60
C MET A 513 47.41 26.24 -13.22
N THR A 514 48.09 25.10 -13.16
CA THR A 514 49.54 24.98 -12.89
C THR A 514 50.37 25.64 -14.01
N GLY A 515 50.90 26.83 -13.74
CA GLY A 515 51.69 27.62 -14.71
C GLY A 515 53.21 27.41 -14.68
N SER A 516 53.75 26.66 -13.72
CA SER A 516 55.20 26.41 -13.57
C SER A 516 55.43 25.12 -12.79
N PHE A 517 56.56 24.45 -13.05
CA PHE A 517 56.99 23.28 -12.26
C PHE A 517 57.37 23.63 -10.82
N GLU A 518 57.61 24.91 -10.51
CA GLU A 518 57.98 25.41 -9.18
C GLU A 518 56.76 25.96 -8.40
N ALA A 519 55.55 25.78 -8.91
CA ALA A 519 54.32 26.26 -8.27
C ALA A 519 53.99 25.49 -6.98
N ASP A 520 53.70 26.23 -5.91
CA ASP A 520 53.16 25.70 -4.65
C ASP A 520 51.72 25.21 -4.86
N ILE A 521 51.53 23.89 -4.80
CA ILE A 521 50.24 23.22 -5.01
C ILE A 521 49.24 23.56 -3.89
N SER A 522 49.70 23.78 -2.65
CA SER A 522 48.82 24.14 -1.54
C SER A 522 48.28 25.54 -1.73
N ARG A 523 49.18 26.52 -1.95
CA ARG A 523 48.80 27.91 -2.18
C ARG A 523 47.96 28.09 -3.45
N LEU A 524 48.18 27.24 -4.48
CA LEU A 524 47.31 27.20 -5.66
C LEU A 524 45.91 26.66 -5.31
N GLY A 525 45.82 25.64 -4.47
CA GLY A 525 44.55 25.11 -3.95
C GLY A 525 43.72 26.16 -3.20
N ASP A 526 44.37 26.91 -2.31
CA ASP A 526 43.74 28.00 -1.55
C ASP A 526 43.15 29.07 -2.50
N ARG A 527 43.96 29.58 -3.45
CA ARG A 527 43.52 30.57 -4.45
C ARG A 527 42.41 30.04 -5.37
N VAL A 528 42.42 28.74 -5.71
CA VAL A 528 41.32 28.13 -6.46
C VAL A 528 40.04 28.09 -5.62
N GLN A 529 40.11 27.74 -4.34
CA GLN A 529 38.93 27.73 -3.47
C GLN A 529 38.36 29.14 -3.22
N GLU A 530 39.21 30.15 -3.05
CA GLU A 530 38.79 31.56 -2.96
C GLU A 530 38.12 32.05 -4.25
N ALA A 531 38.75 31.79 -5.40
CA ALA A 531 38.21 32.16 -6.71
C ALA A 531 36.87 31.48 -7.03
N LEU A 532 36.72 30.20 -6.70
CA LEU A 532 35.45 29.48 -6.84
C LEU A 532 34.36 30.10 -5.97
N SER A 533 34.67 30.41 -4.72
CA SER A 533 33.73 31.03 -3.78
C SER A 533 33.23 32.39 -4.29
N LEU A 534 34.12 33.20 -4.89
CA LEU A 534 33.76 34.47 -5.52
C LEU A 534 32.87 34.29 -6.75
N LEU A 535 33.18 33.32 -7.63
CA LEU A 535 32.39 33.05 -8.83
C LEU A 535 31.00 32.47 -8.50
N GLU A 536 30.89 31.65 -7.46
CA GLU A 536 29.64 31.07 -6.96
C GLU A 536 28.73 32.15 -6.35
N GLN A 537 29.33 33.09 -5.59
CA GLN A 537 28.63 34.26 -5.04
C GLN A 537 28.08 35.18 -6.14
N GLN A 538 28.81 35.35 -7.25
CA GLN A 538 28.40 36.16 -8.41
C GLN A 538 27.55 35.39 -9.45
N THR A 539 27.14 34.16 -9.13
CA THR A 539 26.36 33.25 -10.00
C THR A 539 26.95 33.09 -11.41
N TYR A 540 28.28 33.06 -11.54
CA TYR A 540 28.94 32.64 -12.80
C TYR A 540 29.14 31.13 -12.87
N ILE A 541 29.13 30.47 -11.70
CA ILE A 541 29.26 29.03 -11.57
C ILE A 541 28.24 28.51 -10.56
N GLN A 542 27.88 27.22 -10.69
CA GLN A 542 27.17 26.46 -9.68
C GLN A 542 28.08 25.42 -9.02
N ARG A 543 27.71 25.00 -7.81
CA ARG A 543 28.36 23.92 -7.08
C ARG A 543 27.40 22.76 -6.84
N ASN A 544 27.86 21.54 -7.09
CA ASN A 544 27.13 20.30 -6.80
C ASN A 544 28.06 19.31 -6.09
N GLY A 545 27.88 19.14 -4.77
CA GLY A 545 28.83 18.41 -3.93
C GLY A 545 30.19 19.10 -3.93
N ASP A 546 31.22 18.46 -4.49
CA ASP A 546 32.57 19.02 -4.64
C ASP A 546 32.94 19.31 -6.11
N LEU A 547 31.94 19.29 -7.01
CA LEU A 547 32.07 19.67 -8.42
C LEU A 547 31.58 21.11 -8.62
N TYR A 548 32.30 21.86 -9.47
CA TYR A 548 31.97 23.23 -9.84
C TYR A 548 31.76 23.33 -11.36
N GLU A 549 30.74 24.06 -11.81
CA GLU A 549 30.34 24.09 -13.23
C GLU A 549 30.01 25.52 -13.69
N TYR A 550 30.45 25.90 -14.89
CA TYR A 550 30.08 27.17 -15.54
C TYR A 550 28.57 27.23 -15.83
N LEU A 551 27.93 28.37 -15.59
CA LEU A 551 26.52 28.63 -15.93
C LEU A 551 26.41 29.40 -17.26
N THR A 552 25.60 28.92 -18.21
CA THR A 552 25.16 29.75 -19.37
C THR A 552 24.27 30.90 -18.89
N ASP A 553 23.95 31.84 -19.77
CA ASP A 553 23.05 32.94 -19.44
C ASP A 553 21.66 32.41 -19.00
N GLU A 554 21.09 31.42 -19.70
CA GLU A 554 19.79 30.85 -19.32
C GLU A 554 19.86 30.02 -18.02
N GLU A 555 20.97 29.31 -17.80
CA GLU A 555 21.19 28.57 -16.54
C GLU A 555 21.44 29.51 -15.35
N LYS A 556 22.04 30.69 -15.61
CA LYS A 556 22.30 31.75 -14.63
C LYS A 556 21.00 32.43 -14.23
N ASP A 557 20.17 32.84 -15.19
CA ASP A 557 18.85 33.43 -14.92
C ASP A 557 18.02 32.47 -14.04
N ILE A 558 17.96 31.19 -14.42
CA ILE A 558 17.29 30.14 -13.64
C ILE A 558 17.91 29.95 -12.24
N GLU A 559 19.23 30.03 -12.10
CA GLU A 559 19.90 29.92 -10.80
C GLU A 559 19.66 31.16 -9.92
N GLU A 560 19.56 32.36 -10.49
CA GLU A 560 19.20 33.58 -9.74
C GLU A 560 17.70 33.59 -9.35
N GLU A 561 16.80 33.05 -10.19
CA GLU A 561 15.40 32.79 -9.82
C GLU A 561 15.27 31.73 -8.71
N ILE A 562 16.05 30.63 -8.75
CA ILE A 562 16.10 29.66 -7.65
C ILE A 562 16.66 30.29 -6.38
N LYS A 563 17.75 31.07 -6.46
CA LYS A 563 18.35 31.77 -5.31
C LYS A 563 17.40 32.78 -4.70
N SER A 564 16.60 33.49 -5.50
CA SER A 564 15.61 34.48 -5.05
C SER A 564 14.24 33.91 -4.67
N THR A 565 13.96 32.64 -4.97
CA THR A 565 12.72 31.94 -4.59
C THR A 565 12.52 31.97 -3.07
N GLU A 566 11.51 32.71 -2.60
CA GLU A 566 11.13 32.74 -1.18
C GLU A 566 10.63 31.38 -0.71
N VAL A 567 11.09 30.94 0.46
CA VAL A 567 10.71 29.67 1.10
C VAL A 567 10.42 29.92 2.57
N GLU A 568 9.29 29.42 3.05
CA GLU A 568 8.94 29.50 4.46
C GLU A 568 9.85 28.60 5.30
N HIS A 569 10.29 29.10 6.47
CA HIS A 569 11.10 28.32 7.42
C HIS A 569 10.40 27.03 7.87
N SER A 570 9.06 27.03 7.93
CA SER A 570 8.19 25.88 8.20
C SER A 570 8.51 24.67 7.30
N VAL A 571 8.76 24.91 6.00
CA VAL A 571 9.02 23.85 5.01
C VAL A 571 10.45 23.32 5.14
N VAL A 572 11.42 24.19 5.44
CA VAL A 572 12.82 23.81 5.71
C VAL A 572 12.91 22.91 6.94
N VAL A 573 12.30 23.33 8.05
CA VAL A 573 12.21 22.55 9.30
C VAL A 573 11.52 21.20 9.06
N LYS A 574 10.42 21.16 8.31
CA LYS A 574 9.72 19.91 7.97
C LYS A 574 10.56 18.98 7.08
N THR A 575 11.36 19.50 6.16
CA THR A 575 12.28 18.68 5.36
C THR A 575 13.36 18.03 6.25
N LEU A 576 13.83 18.74 7.28
CA LEU A 576 14.74 18.19 8.27
C LEU A 576 14.06 17.16 9.19
N GLU A 577 12.81 17.37 9.60
CA GLU A 577 12.00 16.37 10.32
C GLU A 577 11.97 15.03 9.56
N THR A 578 11.65 15.06 8.27
CA THR A 578 11.64 13.88 7.39
C THR A 578 13.02 13.22 7.31
N LEU A 579 14.10 13.99 7.10
CA LEU A 579 15.47 13.46 7.06
C LEU A 579 15.88 12.77 8.36
N ILE A 580 15.52 13.33 9.52
CA ILE A 580 15.85 12.77 10.83
C ILE A 580 15.00 11.53 11.12
N PHE A 581 13.67 11.68 11.14
CA PHE A 581 12.78 10.64 11.68
C PHE A 581 12.42 9.54 10.70
N GLU A 582 12.30 9.84 9.40
CA GLU A 582 11.92 8.85 8.38
C GLU A 582 13.15 8.19 7.76
N PHE A 583 14.24 8.93 7.51
CA PHE A 583 15.44 8.38 6.89
C PHE A 583 16.51 7.87 7.88
N VAL A 584 16.85 8.60 8.96
CA VAL A 584 17.88 8.14 9.92
C VAL A 584 17.30 7.22 11.01
N ILE A 585 16.29 7.66 11.75
CA ILE A 585 15.71 6.89 12.86
C ILE A 585 14.79 5.76 12.36
N LYS A 586 14.06 6.01 11.26
CA LYS A 586 13.20 5.06 10.51
C LYS A 586 12.01 4.52 11.29
N GLY A 587 11.19 5.40 11.86
CA GLY A 587 9.87 5.02 12.37
C GLY A 587 9.31 5.92 13.46
N SER A 588 8.12 5.55 13.94
CA SER A 588 7.44 6.15 15.11
C SER A 588 7.41 5.22 16.33
N LYS A 589 8.07 4.05 16.23
CA LYS A 589 8.26 3.09 17.32
C LYS A 589 9.69 2.58 17.35
N ILE A 590 10.18 2.24 18.54
CA ILE A 590 11.48 1.58 18.75
C ILE A 590 11.25 0.27 19.51
N ARG A 591 11.86 -0.81 19.02
CA ARG A 591 11.85 -2.11 19.70
C ARG A 591 12.79 -2.07 20.90
N TYR A 592 12.28 -2.31 22.10
CA TYR A 592 13.09 -2.43 23.31
C TYR A 592 13.84 -3.78 23.31
N SER A 593 15.12 -3.74 23.66
CA SER A 593 16.01 -4.89 23.52
C SER A 593 15.72 -6.01 24.51
N GLU A 594 15.23 -5.70 25.73
CA GLU A 594 14.99 -6.70 26.77
C GLU A 594 13.71 -7.53 26.51
N ASN A 595 12.56 -6.88 26.33
CA ASN A 595 11.25 -7.55 26.20
C ASN A 595 10.76 -7.75 24.75
N LYS A 596 11.53 -7.26 23.76
CA LYS A 596 11.26 -7.34 22.31
C LYS A 596 10.01 -6.57 21.82
N GLN A 597 9.46 -5.65 22.61
CA GLN A 597 8.22 -4.92 22.29
C GLN A 597 8.47 -3.53 21.68
N ASP A 598 7.51 -3.04 20.89
CA ASP A 598 7.64 -1.79 20.11
C ASP A 598 6.97 -0.60 20.82
N TYR A 599 7.77 0.21 21.51
CA TYR A 599 7.33 1.41 22.21
C TYR A 599 7.20 2.59 21.24
N SER A 600 6.07 3.31 21.31
CA SER A 600 5.77 4.45 20.43
C SER A 600 6.29 5.75 21.06
N PHE A 601 6.78 6.69 20.26
CA PHE A 601 7.37 7.94 20.75
C PHE A 601 6.88 9.19 20.01
N SER A 602 6.78 10.29 20.75
CA SER A 602 6.59 11.64 20.21
C SER A 602 7.85 12.06 19.47
N ARG A 603 7.72 12.39 18.18
CA ARG A 603 8.79 13.03 17.41
C ARG A 603 8.77 14.52 17.74
N LYS A 604 9.86 15.08 18.26
CA LYS A 604 10.01 16.53 18.44
C LYS A 604 11.26 17.03 17.74
N LEU A 605 11.16 18.22 17.15
CA LEU A 605 12.26 18.94 16.53
C LEU A 605 12.30 20.35 17.12
N ASP A 606 13.41 20.72 17.74
CA ASP A 606 13.57 21.99 18.47
C ASP A 606 12.45 22.27 19.48
N GLY A 607 11.96 21.21 20.14
CA GLY A 607 10.85 21.25 21.10
C GLY A 607 9.45 21.24 20.47
N GLN A 608 9.30 21.46 19.16
CA GLN A 608 8.01 21.41 18.47
C GLN A 608 7.59 19.96 18.20
N LEU A 609 6.33 19.60 18.50
CA LEU A 609 5.79 18.25 18.29
C LEU A 609 5.42 18.00 16.81
N ALA A 610 5.89 16.88 16.27
CA ALA A 610 5.68 16.48 14.89
C ALA A 610 4.81 15.21 14.75
N GLY A 611 3.50 15.42 14.62
CA GLY A 611 2.50 14.36 14.44
C GLY A 611 1.76 14.04 15.73
N ARG A 612 1.75 12.76 16.15
CA ARG A 612 0.99 12.30 17.32
C ARG A 612 1.83 12.35 18.60
N GLU A 613 1.21 12.79 19.69
CA GLU A 613 1.79 12.75 21.03
C GLU A 613 1.68 11.34 21.66
N HIS A 614 2.75 10.96 22.36
CA HIS A 614 2.98 9.73 23.10
C HIS A 614 3.78 10.05 24.37
N GLU A 615 3.66 9.21 25.40
CA GLU A 615 4.24 9.47 26.74
C GLU A 615 5.78 9.58 26.72
N LEU A 616 6.48 8.77 25.91
CA LEU A 616 7.91 8.95 25.63
C LEU A 616 8.11 9.87 24.42
N ALA A 617 9.20 10.64 24.41
CA ALA A 617 9.58 11.47 23.26
C ALA A 617 11.06 11.33 22.86
N ILE A 618 11.34 11.62 21.59
CA ILE A 618 12.68 11.91 21.08
C ILE A 618 12.66 13.35 20.57
N ASN A 619 13.45 14.22 21.21
CA ASN A 619 13.54 15.64 20.92
C ASN A 619 14.90 15.99 20.34
N VAL A 620 14.96 16.17 19.02
CA VAL A 620 16.20 16.54 18.35
C VAL A 620 16.35 18.06 18.37
N ILE A 621 17.41 18.54 19.00
CA ILE A 621 17.81 19.95 18.99
C ILE A 621 18.78 20.13 17.84
N THR A 622 18.41 20.97 16.87
CA THR A 622 19.19 21.23 15.67
C THR A 622 20.23 22.34 15.91
N PRO A 623 21.20 22.54 15.01
CA PRO A 623 22.08 23.72 15.08
C PRO A 623 21.33 25.06 15.01
N PHE A 624 20.06 25.05 14.59
CA PHE A 624 19.25 26.24 14.32
C PHE A 624 18.41 26.66 15.52
N ASN A 625 18.52 25.94 16.65
CA ASN A 625 17.99 26.37 17.93
C ASN A 625 18.84 27.51 18.51
N ASP A 626 18.21 28.58 19.01
CA ASP A 626 18.90 29.67 19.72
C ASP A 626 19.74 29.17 20.93
N ASN A 627 19.42 27.97 21.44
CA ASN A 627 20.04 27.36 22.61
C ASN A 627 20.94 26.16 22.27
N SER A 628 21.20 25.88 20.98
CA SER A 628 21.90 24.67 20.51
C SER A 628 23.27 24.47 21.16
N GLU A 629 24.05 25.55 21.32
CA GLU A 629 25.36 25.54 21.97
C GLU A 629 25.30 25.59 23.52
N ASN A 630 24.15 25.95 24.11
CA ASN A 630 24.00 26.12 25.55
C ASN A 630 23.61 24.80 26.24
N GLU A 631 24.57 23.87 26.29
CA GLU A 631 24.41 22.53 26.86
C GLU A 631 23.83 22.54 28.29
N ALA A 632 24.25 23.49 29.13
CA ALA A 632 23.76 23.61 30.50
C ALA A 632 22.27 23.95 30.57
N LEU A 633 21.80 24.84 29.69
CA LEU A 633 20.38 25.16 29.55
C LEU A 633 19.60 23.99 28.94
N LEU A 634 20.15 23.30 27.94
CA LEU A 634 19.51 22.12 27.34
C LEU A 634 19.39 20.94 28.32
N LYS A 635 20.38 20.75 29.22
CA LYS A 635 20.29 19.83 30.35
C LYS A 635 19.19 20.25 31.32
N MET A 636 19.19 21.50 31.79
CA MET A 636 18.18 22.02 32.72
C MET A 636 16.76 21.90 32.17
N GLN A 637 16.54 22.23 30.90
CA GLN A 637 15.25 22.12 30.20
C GLN A 637 14.79 20.68 29.92
N SER A 638 15.61 19.65 30.20
CA SER A 638 15.21 18.23 30.09
C SER A 638 14.81 17.62 31.44
N LEU A 639 15.04 18.32 32.55
CA LEU A 639 14.68 17.86 33.90
C LEU A 639 13.18 17.60 34.02
N GLY A 640 12.81 16.38 34.42
CA GLY A 640 11.41 15.99 34.64
C GLY A 640 10.58 15.77 33.37
N LEU A 641 11.20 15.78 32.18
CA LEU A 641 10.57 15.40 30.93
C LEU A 641 10.90 13.95 30.57
N ASP A 642 9.91 13.19 30.12
CA ASP A 642 10.05 11.81 29.65
C ASP A 642 10.60 11.75 28.20
N GLU A 643 11.65 12.53 27.92
CA GLU A 643 12.24 12.65 26.58
C GLU A 643 13.74 12.34 26.52
N LEU A 644 14.14 11.63 25.46
CA LEU A 644 15.52 11.57 25.00
C LEU A 644 15.79 12.83 24.19
N ARG A 645 16.66 13.71 24.69
CA ARG A 645 17.08 14.91 23.98
C ARG A 645 18.37 14.64 23.22
N VAL A 646 18.34 14.87 21.91
CA VAL A 646 19.43 14.57 20.97
C VAL A 646 19.96 15.89 20.43
N VAL A 647 21.14 16.32 20.88
CA VAL A 647 21.70 17.63 20.50
C VAL A 647 22.73 17.46 19.40
N MET A 648 22.43 18.00 18.22
CA MET A 648 23.31 17.97 17.06
C MET A 648 24.48 18.97 17.23
N PRO A 649 25.71 18.62 16.82
CA PRO A 649 26.81 19.59 16.75
C PRO A 649 26.57 20.62 15.63
N PRO A 650 27.13 21.85 15.75
CA PRO A 650 26.89 22.92 14.79
C PRO A 650 27.46 22.62 13.39
N ASP A 651 26.74 23.05 12.35
CA ASP A 651 27.12 22.89 10.94
C ASP A 651 26.56 24.05 10.08
N ASP A 652 27.46 24.92 9.60
CA ASP A 652 27.13 26.09 8.77
C ASP A 652 26.60 25.77 7.37
N ARG A 653 26.84 24.55 6.86
CA ARG A 653 26.47 24.13 5.51
C ARG A 653 25.08 23.53 5.47
N LEU A 654 24.73 22.72 6.48
CA LEU A 654 23.44 22.02 6.56
C LEU A 654 22.26 22.94 6.26
N MET A 655 22.21 24.14 6.85
CA MET A 655 21.10 25.08 6.64
C MET A 655 21.06 25.67 5.23
N ARG A 656 22.23 25.92 4.63
CA ARG A 656 22.37 26.49 3.29
C ARG A 656 21.95 25.47 2.24
N ASP A 657 22.47 24.25 2.34
CA ASP A 657 22.20 23.16 1.41
C ASP A 657 20.74 22.68 1.52
N LEU A 658 20.18 22.62 2.73
CA LEU A 658 18.77 22.31 2.96
C LEU A 658 17.83 23.42 2.44
N SER A 659 18.16 24.70 2.69
CA SER A 659 17.40 25.82 2.14
C SER A 659 17.43 25.83 0.61
N MET A 660 18.60 25.59 0.01
CA MET A 660 18.77 25.53 -1.44
C MET A 660 18.05 24.32 -2.05
N TYR A 661 18.02 23.18 -1.35
CA TYR A 661 17.23 22.02 -1.75
C TYR A 661 15.73 22.36 -1.86
N VAL A 662 15.16 23.00 -0.84
CA VAL A 662 13.73 23.39 -0.82
C VAL A 662 13.44 24.50 -1.84
N ARG A 663 14.33 25.49 -2.03
CA ARG A 663 14.20 26.52 -3.09
C ARG A 663 14.16 25.88 -4.47
N THR A 664 15.13 25.01 -4.78
CA THR A 664 15.22 24.31 -6.07
C THR A 664 13.97 23.49 -6.33
N GLU A 665 13.46 22.76 -5.34
CA GLU A 665 12.27 21.92 -5.51
C GLU A 665 10.98 22.75 -5.64
N LYS A 666 10.80 23.83 -4.87
CA LYS A 666 9.66 24.74 -5.00
C LYS A 666 9.62 25.38 -6.39
N TYR A 667 10.75 25.95 -6.81
CA TYR A 667 10.90 26.58 -8.13
C TYR A 667 10.62 25.59 -9.26
N ARG A 668 11.18 24.37 -9.18
CA ARG A 668 10.96 23.30 -10.16
C ARG A 668 9.48 22.92 -10.24
N GLN A 669 8.79 22.74 -9.11
CA GLN A 669 7.36 22.41 -9.08
C GLN A 669 6.48 23.51 -9.71
N GLN A 670 6.85 24.78 -9.54
CA GLN A 670 6.13 25.91 -10.15
C GLN A 670 6.37 26.00 -11.67
N ASN A 671 7.60 25.82 -12.14
CA ASN A 671 7.97 26.10 -13.53
C ASN A 671 7.95 24.90 -14.49
N THR A 672 7.93 23.65 -14.00
CA THR A 672 7.85 22.45 -14.86
C THR A 672 6.63 22.46 -15.80
N SER A 673 5.50 23.04 -15.37
CA SER A 673 4.26 23.14 -16.18
C SER A 673 4.18 24.39 -17.05
N LEU A 674 5.11 25.34 -16.91
CA LEU A 674 5.10 26.64 -17.61
C LEU A 674 6.19 26.76 -18.68
N ALA A 675 7.26 25.97 -18.59
CA ALA A 675 8.38 25.98 -19.52
C ALA A 675 7.97 25.51 -20.94
N GLN A 676 7.67 26.45 -21.84
CA GLN A 676 7.35 26.16 -23.25
C GLN A 676 8.60 25.91 -24.13
N GLN A 677 9.80 26.27 -23.67
CA GLN A 677 11.05 26.11 -24.40
C GLN A 677 11.78 24.83 -23.99
N GLU A 678 12.24 24.03 -24.96
CA GLU A 678 12.99 22.81 -24.69
C GLU A 678 14.27 23.04 -23.88
N ALA A 679 14.96 24.17 -24.07
CA ALA A 679 16.16 24.52 -23.32
C ALA A 679 15.87 24.63 -21.82
N THR A 680 14.85 25.39 -21.45
CA THR A 680 14.36 25.52 -20.07
C THR A 680 13.93 24.18 -19.48
N GLN A 681 13.24 23.32 -20.25
CA GLN A 681 12.86 21.98 -19.79
C GLN A 681 14.06 21.09 -19.49
N ARG A 682 15.10 21.12 -20.34
CA ARG A 682 16.36 20.38 -20.13
C ARG A 682 17.08 20.88 -18.88
N ILE A 683 17.23 22.20 -18.71
CA ILE A 683 17.85 22.79 -17.51
C ILE A 683 17.06 22.42 -16.24
N LEU A 684 15.72 22.48 -16.26
CA LEU A 684 14.89 22.05 -15.13
C LEU A 684 15.04 20.56 -14.79
N ALA A 685 15.24 19.70 -15.78
CA ALA A 685 15.51 18.28 -15.58
C ALA A 685 16.91 18.03 -14.98
N ASP A 686 17.94 18.73 -15.47
CA ASP A 686 19.29 18.65 -14.91
C ASP A 686 19.35 19.20 -13.48
N LYS A 687 18.69 20.34 -13.20
CA LYS A 687 18.51 20.86 -11.82
C LYS A 687 17.76 19.86 -10.93
N ALA A 688 16.78 19.12 -11.45
CA ALA A 688 16.08 18.07 -10.70
C ALA A 688 17.02 16.92 -10.30
N PHE A 689 17.85 16.45 -11.24
CA PHE A 689 18.87 15.43 -10.98
C PHE A 689 19.88 15.91 -9.93
N GLN A 690 20.42 17.12 -10.09
CA GLN A 690 21.34 17.74 -9.14
C GLN A 690 20.71 17.90 -7.75
N ASN A 691 19.42 18.26 -7.65
CA ASN A 691 18.72 18.35 -6.37
C ASN A 691 18.52 16.97 -5.71
N GLY A 692 18.41 15.91 -6.49
CA GLY A 692 18.41 14.52 -6.02
C GLY A 692 19.76 14.05 -5.48
N GLU A 693 20.87 14.49 -6.08
CA GLU A 693 22.22 14.31 -5.51
C GLU A 693 22.38 15.10 -4.20
N ARG A 694 21.98 16.38 -4.18
CA ARG A 694 21.98 17.24 -2.98
C ARG A 694 21.19 16.63 -1.82
N TYR A 695 20.02 16.04 -2.09
CA TYR A 695 19.22 15.33 -1.07
C TYR A 695 19.94 14.11 -0.49
N ARG A 696 20.66 13.34 -1.32
CA ARG A 696 21.48 12.20 -0.85
C ARG A 696 22.73 12.65 -0.08
N ALA A 697 23.31 13.80 -0.41
CA ALA A 697 24.37 14.41 0.39
C ALA A 697 23.85 14.86 1.78
N LEU A 698 22.70 15.56 1.83
CA LEU A 698 22.03 15.95 3.07
C LEU A 698 21.67 14.74 3.96
N GLN A 699 21.18 13.65 3.37
CA GLN A 699 20.94 12.38 4.07
C GLN A 699 22.21 11.83 4.76
N GLY A 700 23.36 11.89 4.07
CA GLY A 700 24.66 11.50 4.65
C GLY A 700 25.09 12.43 5.78
N GLN A 701 25.01 13.75 5.56
CA GLN A 701 25.39 14.78 6.53
C GLN A 701 24.56 14.70 7.81
N VAL A 702 23.22 14.63 7.70
CA VAL A 702 22.32 14.48 8.86
C VAL A 702 22.61 13.19 9.63
N LYS A 703 22.91 12.08 8.94
CA LYS A 703 23.35 10.85 9.61
C LYS A 703 24.68 11.06 10.37
N THR A 704 25.67 11.73 9.79
CA THR A 704 26.95 12.00 10.44
C THR A 704 26.82 12.92 11.65
N LEU A 705 26.00 13.97 11.57
CA LEU A 705 25.74 14.90 12.67
C LEU A 705 24.99 14.22 13.83
N LEU A 706 23.96 13.42 13.53
CA LEU A 706 23.28 12.60 14.55
C LEU A 706 24.20 11.52 15.14
N GLY A 707 25.11 10.95 14.34
CA GLY A 707 26.14 10.00 14.82
C GLY A 707 27.13 10.61 15.81
N ARG A 708 27.27 11.95 15.81
CA ARG A 708 28.11 12.75 16.71
C ARG A 708 27.31 13.52 17.76
N SER A 709 25.99 13.32 17.83
CA SER A 709 25.12 14.03 18.77
C SER A 709 25.37 13.64 20.22
N LYS A 710 25.14 14.60 21.13
CA LYS A 710 25.04 14.36 22.56
C LYS A 710 23.62 13.92 22.92
N LEU A 711 23.50 13.02 23.90
CA LEU A 711 22.25 12.43 24.33
C LEU A 711 21.99 12.78 25.80
N PHE A 712 20.82 13.34 26.11
CA PHE A 712 20.42 13.72 27.46
C PHE A 712 19.07 13.13 27.85
N ILE A 713 18.94 12.72 29.12
CA ILE A 713 17.68 12.28 29.73
C ILE A 713 17.62 12.88 31.14
N SER A 714 16.55 13.60 31.47
CA SER A 714 16.33 14.19 32.80
C SER A 714 17.56 14.91 33.39
N GLY A 715 18.25 15.72 32.57
CA GLY A 715 19.43 16.50 32.94
C GLY A 715 20.77 15.75 32.92
N SER A 716 20.78 14.41 32.85
CA SER A 716 21.98 13.59 32.76
C SER A 716 22.41 13.35 31.31
N GLU A 717 23.70 13.14 31.07
CA GLU A 717 24.27 12.77 29.77
C GLU A 717 24.41 11.25 29.65
N VAL A 718 24.05 10.70 28.49
CA VAL A 718 24.00 9.26 28.23
C VAL A 718 25.14 8.87 27.29
N GLU A 719 26.16 8.21 27.83
CA GLU A 719 27.32 7.75 27.06
C GLU A 719 26.97 6.49 26.25
N VAL A 720 26.71 6.67 24.95
CA VAL A 720 26.45 5.57 24.01
C VAL A 720 27.60 5.43 23.02
N GLY A 721 28.17 4.22 22.95
CA GLY A 721 29.32 3.89 22.09
C GLY A 721 28.97 3.74 20.60
N GLY A 722 29.98 3.94 19.75
CA GLY A 722 29.87 3.82 18.28
C GLY A 722 29.45 5.11 17.57
N GLU A 723 29.51 5.09 16.24
CA GLU A 723 29.21 6.26 15.37
C GLU A 723 27.90 6.13 14.56
N ASP A 724 27.23 4.96 14.57
CA ASP A 724 25.97 4.83 13.84
C ASP A 724 24.83 5.53 14.57
N ALA A 725 24.33 6.60 13.96
CA ALA A 725 23.25 7.44 14.48
C ALA A 725 21.98 6.67 14.88
N GLN A 726 21.57 5.67 14.07
CA GLN A 726 20.32 4.95 14.33
C GLN A 726 20.47 4.09 15.58
N ASN A 727 21.58 3.34 15.68
CA ASN A 727 21.88 2.54 16.86
C ASN A 727 22.08 3.40 18.12
N ARG A 728 22.80 4.54 18.03
CA ARG A 728 23.00 5.47 19.17
C ARG A 728 21.67 5.96 19.74
N ILE A 729 20.77 6.44 18.88
CA ILE A 729 19.47 6.97 19.29
C ILE A 729 18.57 5.86 19.85
N ILE A 730 18.59 4.65 19.26
CA ILE A 730 17.86 3.50 19.78
C ILE A 730 18.34 3.10 21.18
N SER A 731 19.65 3.03 21.41
CA SER A 731 20.22 2.71 22.73
C SER A 731 19.93 3.80 23.76
N GLY A 732 20.05 5.09 23.41
CA GLY A 732 19.60 6.18 24.29
C GLY A 732 18.11 6.10 24.63
N PHE A 733 17.28 5.62 23.70
CA PHE A 733 15.85 5.40 23.94
C PHE A 733 15.58 4.15 24.81
N HIS A 734 16.48 3.16 24.82
CA HIS A 734 16.40 2.02 25.75
C HIS A 734 16.66 2.46 27.19
N GLU A 735 17.63 3.36 27.42
CA GLU A 735 17.83 3.99 28.74
C GLU A 735 16.60 4.82 29.17
N LEU A 736 15.98 5.56 28.25
CA LEU A 736 14.75 6.31 28.53
C LEU A 736 13.60 5.39 28.98
N ILE A 737 13.42 4.26 28.28
CA ILE A 737 12.43 3.23 28.66
C ILE A 737 12.70 2.73 30.08
N GLY A 738 13.96 2.39 30.40
CA GLY A 738 14.34 1.91 31.74
C GLY A 738 14.11 2.93 32.85
N GLN A 739 14.36 4.22 32.58
CA GLN A 739 14.21 5.30 33.56
C GLN A 739 12.74 5.72 33.76
N VAL A 740 11.95 5.86 32.70
CA VAL A 740 10.54 6.29 32.79
C VAL A 740 9.64 5.13 33.27
N TYR A 741 9.94 3.90 32.87
CA TYR A 741 9.19 2.70 33.23
C TYR A 741 9.92 1.87 34.30
N ALA A 742 10.26 2.50 35.42
CA ALA A 742 10.99 1.89 36.53
C ALA A 742 10.33 0.62 37.14
N ASN A 743 9.05 0.33 36.86
CA ASN A 743 8.35 -0.88 37.26
C ASN A 743 8.22 -1.93 36.12
N LEU A 744 8.77 -1.69 34.93
CA LEU A 744 8.80 -2.67 33.83
C LEU A 744 9.55 -3.96 34.23
N ARG A 745 10.59 -3.81 35.05
CA ARG A 745 11.39 -4.90 35.66
C ARG A 745 10.57 -5.89 36.49
N MET A 746 9.36 -5.54 36.96
CA MET A 746 8.47 -6.47 37.68
C MET A 746 8.02 -7.65 36.80
N LEU A 747 8.10 -7.52 35.47
CA LEU A 747 7.87 -8.62 34.52
C LEU A 747 9.06 -9.61 34.44
N ARG A 748 10.18 -9.32 35.13
CA ARG A 748 11.38 -10.17 35.25
C ARG A 748 11.93 -10.70 33.91
N GLY A 749 11.83 -9.90 32.84
CA GLY A 749 12.28 -10.27 31.49
C GLY A 749 11.41 -11.31 30.77
N ALA A 750 10.27 -11.72 31.34
CA ALA A 750 9.37 -12.66 30.70
C ALA A 750 8.77 -12.05 29.43
N THR A 751 8.88 -12.77 28.31
CA THR A 751 8.16 -12.43 27.07
C THR A 751 6.78 -13.07 27.13
N TYR A 752 5.74 -12.29 26.83
CA TYR A 752 4.34 -12.69 26.95
C TYR A 752 3.65 -12.54 25.58
N SER A 753 2.83 -13.51 25.20
CA SER A 753 2.02 -13.45 23.99
C SER A 753 0.53 -13.56 24.34
N GLU A 754 -0.35 -13.10 23.44
CA GLU A 754 -1.79 -13.34 23.60
C GLU A 754 -2.16 -14.83 23.49
N GLU A 755 -1.29 -15.65 22.89
CA GLU A 755 -1.44 -17.11 22.80
C GLU A 755 -1.29 -17.78 24.19
N ASP A 756 -0.39 -17.27 25.04
CA ASP A 756 -0.19 -17.76 26.41
C ASP A 756 -1.42 -17.58 27.33
N ILE A 757 -2.39 -16.72 26.97
CA ILE A 757 -3.63 -16.53 27.75
C ILE A 757 -4.41 -17.83 27.92
N SER A 758 -4.58 -18.62 26.84
CA SER A 758 -5.21 -19.95 26.90
C SER A 758 -4.48 -20.87 27.87
N LYS A 759 -3.15 -20.97 27.69
CA LYS A 759 -2.26 -21.82 28.46
C LYS A 759 -2.35 -21.53 29.97
N TYR A 760 -2.29 -20.26 30.37
CA TYR A 760 -2.38 -19.90 31.80
C TYR A 760 -3.74 -20.23 32.41
N LEU A 761 -4.84 -20.10 31.65
CA LEU A 761 -6.18 -20.48 32.12
C LEU A 761 -6.38 -22.00 32.15
N GLU A 762 -5.82 -22.74 31.20
CA GLU A 762 -5.86 -24.22 31.15
C GLU A 762 -5.13 -24.86 32.33
N HIS A 763 -3.98 -24.32 32.75
CA HIS A 763 -3.21 -24.83 33.89
C HIS A 763 -3.95 -24.76 35.24
N SER A 764 -5.07 -24.01 35.34
CA SER A 764 -5.96 -24.09 36.50
C SER A 764 -6.82 -25.36 36.52
N ARG A 765 -7.25 -25.86 35.35
CA ARG A 765 -8.12 -27.05 35.22
C ARG A 765 -7.39 -28.34 35.58
N GLU A 766 -6.07 -28.39 35.37
CA GLU A 766 -5.22 -29.55 35.67
C GLU A 766 -4.75 -29.63 37.13
N GLY A 767 -5.13 -28.66 37.98
CA GLY A 767 -4.69 -28.61 39.37
C GLY A 767 -3.21 -28.23 39.57
N LEU A 768 -2.51 -27.78 38.53
CA LEU A 768 -1.10 -27.36 38.57
C LEU A 768 -0.84 -26.08 39.40
N PHE A 769 -1.90 -25.34 39.76
CA PHE A 769 -1.88 -24.27 40.77
C PHE A 769 -2.58 -24.67 42.08
N GLY A 770 -2.78 -25.98 42.33
CA GLY A 770 -3.62 -26.49 43.40
C GLY A 770 -3.05 -26.27 44.80
N ASN A 771 -3.60 -25.27 45.52
CA ASN A 771 -3.41 -24.98 46.96
C ASN A 771 -1.98 -24.75 47.49
N ASP A 772 -0.94 -24.92 46.67
CA ASP A 772 0.44 -24.79 47.11
C ASP A 772 0.87 -23.33 47.27
N VAL A 773 1.70 -23.07 48.28
CA VAL A 773 2.10 -21.72 48.75
C VAL A 773 3.16 -21.09 47.84
N THR A 774 2.81 -20.92 46.56
CA THR A 774 3.61 -20.15 45.60
C THR A 774 3.26 -18.68 45.71
N GLU A 775 4.23 -17.87 46.16
CA GLU A 775 4.05 -16.41 46.25
C GLU A 775 3.62 -15.84 44.88
N LEU A 776 2.68 -14.88 44.91
CA LEU A 776 2.31 -14.11 43.72
C LEU A 776 3.55 -13.36 43.21
N ALA A 777 3.77 -13.35 41.90
CA ALA A 777 4.86 -12.54 41.32
C ALA A 777 4.60 -11.04 41.58
N GLU A 778 5.65 -10.20 41.62
CA GLU A 778 5.51 -8.75 41.88
C GLU A 778 4.44 -8.09 40.99
N ALA A 779 4.43 -8.44 39.69
CA ALA A 779 3.42 -7.95 38.76
C ALA A 779 1.99 -8.41 39.07
N GLU A 780 1.83 -9.63 39.59
CA GLU A 780 0.53 -10.21 40.00
C GLU A 780 0.05 -9.57 41.31
N GLN A 781 0.95 -9.33 42.27
CA GLN A 781 0.65 -8.63 43.52
C GLN A 781 0.15 -7.21 43.24
N GLU A 782 0.83 -6.47 42.37
CA GLU A 782 0.50 -5.08 42.04
C GLU A 782 -0.85 -4.95 41.30
N VAL A 783 -1.13 -5.84 40.34
CA VAL A 783 -2.43 -5.90 39.65
C VAL A 783 -3.56 -6.26 40.61
N LEU A 784 -3.34 -7.26 41.49
CA LEU A 784 -4.33 -7.64 42.51
C LEU A 784 -4.57 -6.50 43.51
N ALA A 785 -3.52 -5.82 43.96
CA ALA A 785 -3.60 -4.68 44.87
C ALA A 785 -4.37 -3.50 44.26
N PHE A 786 -4.18 -3.21 42.96
CA PHE A 786 -4.97 -2.20 42.24
C PHE A 786 -6.45 -2.56 42.20
N ILE A 787 -6.80 -3.80 41.81
CA ILE A 787 -8.18 -4.30 41.76
C ILE A 787 -8.83 -4.25 43.16
N GLN A 788 -8.12 -4.71 44.20
CA GLN A 788 -8.59 -4.66 45.60
C GLN A 788 -8.70 -3.24 46.16
N SER A 789 -7.85 -2.30 45.73
CA SER A 789 -7.93 -0.89 46.14
C SER A 789 -9.16 -0.22 45.55
N ASN A 790 -9.36 -0.36 44.23
CA ASN A 790 -10.53 0.16 43.52
C ASN A 790 -11.84 -0.43 44.09
N HIS A 791 -11.90 -1.74 44.31
CA HIS A 791 -13.08 -2.40 44.89
C HIS A 791 -13.42 -1.87 46.29
N ARG A 792 -12.42 -1.68 47.17
CA ARG A 792 -12.63 -1.05 48.48
C ARG A 792 -13.06 0.42 48.39
N GLY A 793 -12.69 1.12 47.31
CA GLY A 793 -13.16 2.48 47.00
C GLY A 793 -14.50 2.54 46.25
N GLY A 794 -15.17 1.42 45.97
CA GLY A 794 -16.40 1.36 45.18
C GLY A 794 -16.21 1.61 43.67
N ILE A 795 -14.97 1.61 43.18
CA ILE A 795 -14.62 1.85 41.78
C ILE A 795 -14.62 0.53 41.01
N ARG A 796 -15.40 0.47 39.92
CA ARG A 796 -15.43 -0.66 38.99
C ARG A 796 -14.14 -0.71 38.16
N THR A 797 -13.35 -1.77 38.31
CA THR A 797 -12.11 -1.97 37.53
C THR A 797 -12.40 -2.74 36.26
N THR A 798 -12.55 -2.06 35.13
CA THR A 798 -12.67 -2.75 33.83
C THR A 798 -11.31 -3.20 33.33
N LEU A 799 -11.27 -4.19 32.44
CA LEU A 799 -10.02 -4.67 31.83
C LEU A 799 -9.33 -3.55 31.04
N LYS A 800 -10.11 -2.67 30.38
CA LYS A 800 -9.61 -1.43 29.78
C LYS A 800 -8.96 -0.50 30.80
N ALA A 801 -9.56 -0.30 31.98
CA ALA A 801 -8.98 0.55 33.02
C ALA A 801 -7.69 -0.07 33.62
N LEU A 802 -7.56 -1.40 33.60
CA LEU A 802 -6.31 -2.08 33.94
C LEU A 802 -5.21 -1.80 32.90
N LEU A 803 -5.53 -1.93 31.60
CA LEU A 803 -4.60 -1.58 30.52
C LEU A 803 -4.14 -0.11 30.63
N GLU A 804 -5.07 0.84 30.71
CA GLU A 804 -4.74 2.27 30.81
C GLU A 804 -3.92 2.64 32.06
N ARG A 805 -3.94 1.82 33.13
CA ARG A 805 -3.13 1.97 34.33
C ARG A 805 -1.71 1.43 34.17
N PHE A 806 -1.56 0.24 33.56
CA PHE A 806 -0.28 -0.49 33.51
C PHE A 806 0.51 -0.26 32.21
N GLU A 807 -0.11 0.27 31.15
CA GLU A 807 0.61 0.74 29.94
C GLU A 807 1.36 2.06 30.15
N ARG A 808 1.05 2.82 31.21
CA ARG A 808 1.65 4.12 31.53
C ARG A 808 2.73 4.04 32.61
N LYS A 809 3.50 5.12 32.74
CA LYS A 809 4.49 5.29 33.82
C LYS A 809 3.85 5.20 35.21
N PRO A 810 4.50 4.53 36.18
CA PRO A 810 5.87 3.99 36.14
C PRO A 810 6.00 2.57 35.56
N TYR A 811 4.92 1.95 35.04
CA TYR A 811 4.93 0.52 34.66
C TYR A 811 5.38 0.28 33.22
N GLY A 812 4.76 0.94 32.25
CA GLY A 812 5.07 0.77 30.83
C GLY A 812 4.91 -0.65 30.31
N TRP A 813 4.07 -1.48 30.94
CA TRP A 813 3.87 -2.87 30.52
C TRP A 813 3.09 -2.90 29.21
N TYR A 814 3.42 -3.85 28.35
CA TYR A 814 2.77 -4.03 27.07
C TYR A 814 1.48 -4.86 27.21
N TYR A 815 0.50 -4.57 26.37
CA TYR A 815 -0.83 -5.20 26.29
C TYR A 815 -0.85 -6.70 26.67
N ALA A 816 -0.06 -7.54 25.98
CA ALA A 816 -0.02 -8.98 26.24
C ALA A 816 0.47 -9.35 27.65
N ALA A 817 1.43 -8.62 28.24
CA ALA A 817 1.88 -8.87 29.62
C ALA A 817 0.79 -8.57 30.65
N ILE A 818 0.02 -7.51 30.44
CA ILE A 818 -1.09 -7.11 31.33
C ILE A 818 -2.20 -8.16 31.27
N LEU A 819 -2.60 -8.59 30.06
CA LEU A 819 -3.59 -9.64 29.86
C LEU A 819 -3.14 -10.98 30.45
N CYS A 820 -1.88 -11.39 30.24
CA CYS A 820 -1.35 -12.61 30.82
C CYS A 820 -1.28 -12.56 32.35
N THR A 821 -0.95 -11.41 32.94
CA THR A 821 -0.92 -11.24 34.41
C THR A 821 -2.35 -11.30 34.99
N ALA A 822 -3.33 -10.69 34.32
CA ALA A 822 -4.74 -10.84 34.67
C ALA A 822 -5.20 -12.31 34.55
N ALA A 823 -4.87 -13.00 33.45
CA ALA A 823 -5.20 -14.41 33.23
C ALA A 823 -4.63 -15.33 34.33
N LYS A 824 -3.39 -15.10 34.78
CA LYS A 824 -2.79 -15.84 35.91
C LYS A 824 -3.53 -15.60 37.23
N LEU A 825 -3.98 -14.38 37.51
CA LEU A 825 -4.77 -14.08 38.72
C LEU A 825 -6.16 -14.71 38.69
N CYS A 826 -6.77 -14.85 37.51
CA CYS A 826 -8.01 -15.62 37.32
C CYS A 826 -7.75 -17.12 37.53
N ALA A 827 -6.70 -17.67 36.91
CA ALA A 827 -6.29 -19.07 37.05
C ALA A 827 -5.91 -19.46 38.50
N ARG A 828 -5.49 -18.49 39.32
CA ARG A 828 -5.17 -18.63 40.75
C ARG A 828 -6.35 -18.32 41.68
N GLY A 829 -7.55 -18.07 41.17
CA GLY A 829 -8.76 -17.83 41.97
C GLY A 829 -8.69 -16.57 42.86
N LYS A 830 -8.02 -15.51 42.38
CA LYS A 830 -7.91 -14.22 43.10
C LYS A 830 -8.65 -13.07 42.45
N VAL A 831 -9.08 -13.23 41.20
CA VAL A 831 -9.92 -12.28 40.46
C VAL A 831 -11.04 -13.05 39.77
N GLU A 832 -12.29 -12.69 40.02
CA GLU A 832 -13.44 -13.07 39.20
C GLU A 832 -13.60 -12.06 38.05
N VAL A 833 -14.04 -12.53 36.88
CA VAL A 833 -14.23 -11.70 35.68
C VAL A 833 -15.68 -11.77 35.24
N ARG A 834 -16.29 -10.62 34.95
CA ARG A 834 -17.72 -10.52 34.61
C ARG A 834 -17.96 -9.69 33.35
N SER A 835 -18.97 -10.04 32.56
CA SER A 835 -19.54 -9.16 31.52
C SER A 835 -21.05 -9.09 31.69
N ASP A 836 -21.60 -7.89 31.58
CA ASP A 836 -23.05 -7.63 31.62
C ASP A 836 -23.77 -8.19 32.87
N GLY A 837 -23.01 -8.40 33.96
CA GLY A 837 -23.46 -8.96 35.23
C GLY A 837 -23.22 -10.48 35.38
N ASN A 838 -22.95 -11.20 34.30
CA ASN A 838 -22.67 -12.64 34.33
C ASN A 838 -21.20 -12.91 34.66
N LEU A 839 -20.93 -13.97 35.42
CA LEU A 839 -19.58 -14.49 35.66
C LEU A 839 -19.08 -15.22 34.41
N LEU A 840 -17.87 -14.90 33.95
CA LEU A 840 -17.23 -15.56 32.82
C LEU A 840 -16.29 -16.67 33.33
N GLU A 841 -16.53 -17.89 32.88
CA GLU A 841 -15.68 -19.04 33.19
C GLU A 841 -15.13 -19.68 31.89
N ALA A 842 -14.16 -20.57 32.04
CA ALA A 842 -13.62 -21.43 30.98
C ALA A 842 -13.29 -20.70 29.65
N ASP A 843 -14.02 -21.02 28.58
CA ASP A 843 -13.73 -20.59 27.22
C ASP A 843 -14.28 -19.18 26.92
N GLU A 844 -15.29 -18.73 27.67
CA GLU A 844 -15.84 -17.38 27.56
C GLU A 844 -14.89 -16.35 28.19
N LEU A 845 -14.29 -16.69 29.34
CA LEU A 845 -13.19 -15.94 29.93
C LEU A 845 -12.02 -15.76 28.94
N THR A 846 -11.60 -16.85 28.28
CA THR A 846 -10.52 -16.80 27.28
C THR A 846 -10.85 -15.88 26.10
N LYS A 847 -12.10 -15.88 25.62
CA LYS A 847 -12.56 -14.99 24.54
C LYS A 847 -12.58 -13.52 24.99
N ALA A 848 -13.16 -13.25 26.16
CA ALA A 848 -13.30 -11.90 26.70
C ALA A 848 -11.95 -11.23 27.00
N LEU A 849 -10.95 -11.97 27.49
CA LEU A 849 -9.59 -11.45 27.68
C LEU A 849 -8.90 -11.11 26.34
N ARG A 850 -9.17 -11.85 25.26
CA ARG A 850 -8.61 -11.56 23.93
C ARG A 850 -9.39 -10.51 23.12
N ASN A 851 -10.68 -10.31 23.38
CA ASN A 851 -11.51 -9.41 22.58
C ASN A 851 -11.39 -7.94 23.05
N SER A 852 -10.44 -7.21 22.46
CA SER A 852 -10.18 -5.79 22.75
C SER A 852 -11.38 -4.85 22.62
N ARG A 853 -12.45 -5.25 21.91
CA ARG A 853 -13.70 -4.48 21.83
C ARG A 853 -14.57 -4.60 23.09
N GLU A 854 -14.49 -5.73 23.79
CA GLU A 854 -15.28 -6.03 24.99
C GLU A 854 -14.57 -5.61 26.29
N HIS A 855 -13.28 -5.31 26.25
CA HIS A 855 -12.46 -4.87 27.41
C HIS A 855 -13.04 -3.68 28.20
N GLY A 856 -13.89 -2.87 27.58
CA GLY A 856 -14.62 -1.78 28.27
C GLY A 856 -15.78 -2.26 29.15
N ASN A 857 -16.37 -3.41 28.84
CA ASN A 857 -17.51 -4.01 29.56
C ASN A 857 -17.05 -5.13 30.51
N VAL A 858 -15.92 -5.79 30.19
CA VAL A 858 -15.28 -6.81 31.03
C VAL A 858 -14.81 -6.17 32.35
N LEU A 859 -15.43 -6.60 33.45
CA LEU A 859 -15.19 -6.14 34.81
C LEU A 859 -14.32 -7.16 35.58
N LEU A 860 -13.35 -6.66 36.34
CA LEU A 860 -12.48 -7.43 37.22
C LEU A 860 -12.86 -7.15 38.68
N GLU A 861 -13.27 -8.19 39.41
CA GLU A 861 -13.62 -8.11 40.84
C GLU A 861 -12.66 -9.00 41.65
N PRO A 862 -12.15 -8.56 42.81
CA PRO A 862 -11.30 -9.41 43.64
C PRO A 862 -12.14 -10.53 44.25
N GLN A 863 -11.67 -11.78 44.14
CA GLN A 863 -12.38 -12.91 44.73
C GLN A 863 -12.33 -12.81 46.26
N VAL A 864 -13.49 -12.92 46.91
CA VAL A 864 -13.59 -12.81 48.37
C VAL A 864 -13.10 -14.12 49.01
N ASP A 865 -11.94 -14.08 49.67
CA ASP A 865 -11.46 -15.18 50.50
C ASP A 865 -12.31 -15.26 51.79
N PHE A 866 -13.04 -16.36 51.97
CA PHE A 866 -13.89 -16.60 53.15
C PHE A 866 -13.13 -17.37 54.23
N SER A 867 -13.32 -17.00 55.50
CA SER A 867 -12.70 -17.74 56.60
C SER A 867 -13.31 -19.15 56.74
N PRO A 868 -12.53 -20.17 57.13
CA PRO A 868 -13.07 -21.51 57.40
C PRO A 868 -14.20 -21.54 58.43
N ALA A 869 -14.22 -20.58 59.37
CA ALA A 869 -15.29 -20.43 60.35
C ALA A 869 -16.63 -20.01 59.73
N GLN A 870 -16.63 -19.11 58.74
CA GLN A 870 -17.86 -18.72 58.02
C GLN A 870 -18.41 -19.88 57.18
N VAL A 871 -17.53 -20.59 56.48
CA VAL A 871 -17.92 -21.78 55.70
C VAL A 871 -18.50 -22.85 56.61
N ARG A 872 -17.89 -23.11 57.77
CA ARG A 872 -18.38 -24.05 58.77
C ARG A 872 -19.76 -23.65 59.30
N ARG A 873 -19.94 -22.41 59.77
CA ARG A 873 -21.21 -21.94 60.34
C ARG A 873 -22.37 -22.00 59.33
N LEU A 874 -22.08 -21.81 58.04
CA LEU A 874 -23.08 -21.99 56.99
C LEU A 874 -23.45 -23.47 56.76
N LYS A 875 -22.51 -24.40 56.89
CA LYS A 875 -22.82 -25.85 56.83
C LYS A 875 -23.65 -26.30 58.01
N GLU A 876 -23.31 -25.86 59.22
CA GLU A 876 -24.08 -26.12 60.45
C GLU A 876 -25.52 -25.62 60.31
N PHE A 877 -25.73 -24.35 59.91
CA PHE A 877 -27.07 -23.84 59.63
C PHE A 877 -27.81 -24.60 58.52
N TYR A 878 -27.14 -24.99 57.43
CA TYR A 878 -27.77 -25.74 56.34
C TYR A 878 -28.29 -27.10 56.84
N GLU A 879 -27.50 -27.80 57.66
CA GLU A 879 -27.87 -29.08 58.26
C GLU A 879 -29.04 -28.92 59.26
N ASP A 880 -28.99 -27.91 60.15
CA ASP A 880 -30.07 -27.61 61.10
C ASP A 880 -31.39 -27.19 60.42
N PHE A 881 -31.32 -26.39 59.34
CA PHE A 881 -32.50 -25.80 58.71
C PHE A 881 -33.14 -26.69 57.63
N PHE A 882 -32.35 -27.49 56.90
CA PHE A 882 -32.84 -28.37 55.83
C PHE A 882 -32.78 -29.88 56.15
N ASP A 883 -32.37 -30.26 57.36
CA ASP A 883 -32.29 -31.64 57.87
C ASP A 883 -31.38 -32.58 57.04
N ALA A 884 -30.41 -32.01 56.32
CA ALA A 884 -29.42 -32.75 55.53
C ALA A 884 -28.10 -31.96 55.38
N PRO A 885 -26.93 -32.61 55.43
CA PRO A 885 -25.65 -31.91 55.26
C PRO A 885 -25.41 -31.49 53.79
N PRO A 886 -24.78 -30.33 53.54
CA PRO A 886 -24.48 -29.89 52.18
C PRO A 886 -23.29 -30.67 51.60
N GLU A 887 -23.51 -31.40 50.50
CA GLU A 887 -22.49 -32.24 49.83
C GLU A 887 -21.25 -31.47 49.29
N ALA A 888 -21.24 -30.15 49.37
CA ALA A 888 -20.21 -29.29 48.81
C ALA A 888 -19.09 -28.98 49.83
N GLY A 889 -17.83 -29.08 49.38
CA GLY A 889 -16.65 -28.73 50.18
C GLY A 889 -16.49 -27.22 50.40
N GLU A 890 -16.54 -26.45 49.30
CA GLU A 890 -16.00 -25.10 49.19
C GLU A 890 -17.04 -23.98 49.44
N ALA A 891 -16.56 -22.81 49.89
CA ALA A 891 -17.39 -21.65 50.24
C ALA A 891 -18.44 -21.28 49.18
N LYS A 892 -18.00 -21.09 47.92
CA LYS A 892 -18.85 -20.67 46.80
C LYS A 892 -19.95 -21.70 46.51
N ALA A 893 -19.60 -22.98 46.46
CA ALA A 893 -20.55 -24.07 46.20
C ALA A 893 -21.55 -24.28 47.36
N VAL A 894 -21.13 -24.13 48.62
CA VAL A 894 -22.03 -24.20 49.79
C VAL A 894 -23.03 -23.04 49.78
N GLY A 895 -22.56 -21.80 49.53
CA GLY A 895 -23.44 -20.63 49.42
C GLY A 895 -24.45 -20.74 48.27
N GLN A 896 -24.03 -21.27 47.12
CA GLN A 896 -24.94 -21.56 45.99
C GLN A 896 -25.99 -22.63 46.34
N LYS A 897 -25.59 -23.76 46.97
CA LYS A 897 -26.55 -24.79 47.42
C LYS A 897 -27.54 -24.26 48.45
N THR A 898 -27.10 -23.42 49.40
CA THR A 898 -28.01 -22.78 50.38
C THR A 898 -29.08 -21.94 49.68
N GLY A 899 -28.69 -21.13 48.69
CA GLY A 899 -29.64 -20.32 47.91
C GLY A 899 -30.62 -21.15 47.06
N ALA A 900 -30.20 -22.32 46.57
CA ALA A 900 -31.07 -23.27 45.88
C ALA A 900 -32.08 -23.93 46.84
N ALA A 901 -31.61 -24.45 47.97
CA ALA A 901 -32.46 -25.10 48.98
C ALA A 901 -33.55 -24.15 49.54
N PHE A 902 -33.22 -22.87 49.79
CA PHE A 902 -34.23 -21.86 50.18
C PHE A 902 -35.30 -21.66 49.09
N LYS A 903 -34.90 -21.63 47.82
CA LYS A 903 -35.83 -21.48 46.69
C LYS A 903 -36.74 -22.70 46.56
N GLU A 904 -36.19 -23.90 46.66
CA GLU A 904 -36.93 -25.16 46.58
C GLU A 904 -37.93 -25.31 47.74
N LEU A 905 -37.52 -25.02 48.98
CA LEU A 905 -38.41 -25.02 50.14
C LEU A 905 -39.55 -24.00 49.99
N ARG A 906 -39.25 -22.79 49.51
CA ARG A 906 -40.25 -21.74 49.23
C ARG A 906 -41.26 -22.20 48.17
N GLU A 907 -40.80 -22.88 47.13
CA GLU A 907 -41.66 -23.40 46.05
C GLU A 907 -42.52 -24.58 46.53
N ALA A 908 -41.97 -25.50 47.33
CA ALA A 908 -42.73 -26.55 48.00
C ALA A 908 -43.82 -26.02 48.94
N LEU A 909 -43.50 -25.04 49.80
CA LEU A 909 -44.48 -24.41 50.69
C LEU A 909 -45.55 -23.62 49.92
N SER A 910 -45.21 -23.03 48.77
CA SER A 910 -46.18 -22.37 47.89
C SER A 910 -47.21 -23.36 47.32
N LEU A 911 -46.81 -24.58 46.98
CA LEU A 911 -47.72 -25.66 46.54
C LEU A 911 -48.62 -26.17 47.68
N ILE A 912 -48.16 -26.10 48.93
CA ILE A 912 -48.98 -26.39 50.11
C ILE A 912 -50.02 -25.28 50.33
N VAL A 913 -49.62 -24.00 50.30
CA VAL A 913 -50.54 -22.86 50.48
C VAL A 913 -51.63 -22.75 49.42
N ALA A 914 -51.41 -23.29 48.22
CA ALA A 914 -52.45 -23.40 47.20
C ALA A 914 -53.69 -24.22 47.66
N GLN A 915 -53.55 -25.08 48.68
CA GLN A 915 -54.64 -25.87 49.28
C GLN A 915 -55.40 -25.11 50.39
N SER A 916 -55.09 -23.83 50.64
CA SER A 916 -55.72 -23.00 51.70
C SER A 916 -57.24 -22.86 51.58
N ALA A 917 -57.82 -23.04 50.39
CA ALA A 917 -59.26 -23.08 50.18
C ALA A 917 -59.96 -24.31 50.83
N GLN A 918 -59.23 -25.40 51.05
CA GLN A 918 -59.71 -26.60 51.78
C GLN A 918 -59.26 -26.59 53.25
N TYR A 919 -58.07 -26.01 53.52
CA TYR A 919 -57.41 -25.97 54.81
C TYR A 919 -57.05 -24.52 55.21
N PRO A 920 -57.97 -23.73 55.79
CA PRO A 920 -57.78 -22.29 56.01
C PRO A 920 -56.57 -21.91 56.89
N PHE A 921 -56.14 -22.82 57.78
CA PHE A 921 -54.95 -22.64 58.62
C PHE A 921 -53.63 -22.57 57.81
N LEU A 922 -53.59 -23.07 56.57
CA LEU A 922 -52.39 -22.99 55.71
C LEU A 922 -51.99 -21.55 55.36
N ASN A 923 -52.89 -20.57 55.53
CA ASN A 923 -52.54 -19.15 55.41
C ASN A 923 -51.45 -18.70 56.39
N ALA A 924 -51.19 -19.45 57.48
CA ALA A 924 -50.07 -19.23 58.39
C ALA A 924 -48.68 -19.33 57.71
N LEU A 925 -48.58 -19.98 56.54
CA LEU A 925 -47.35 -20.03 55.75
C LEU A 925 -47.13 -18.78 54.87
N LEU A 926 -48.10 -17.88 54.70
CA LEU A 926 -47.92 -16.69 53.86
C LEU A 926 -46.78 -15.77 54.36
N PRO A 927 -46.68 -15.42 55.67
CA PRO A 927 -45.53 -14.69 56.19
C PRO A 927 -44.21 -15.44 56.02
N VAL A 928 -44.23 -16.77 56.17
CA VAL A 928 -43.06 -17.63 55.98
C VAL A 928 -42.57 -17.60 54.53
N ILE A 929 -43.47 -17.69 53.55
CA ILE A 929 -43.13 -17.63 52.12
C ILE A 929 -42.58 -16.26 51.74
N GLU A 930 -43.08 -15.16 52.31
CA GLU A 930 -42.50 -13.83 52.10
C GLU A 930 -41.11 -13.70 52.75
N ARG A 931 -40.89 -14.24 53.96
CA ARG A 931 -39.56 -14.25 54.60
C ARG A 931 -38.56 -15.10 53.82
N LEU A 932 -38.97 -16.29 53.37
CA LEU A 932 -38.18 -17.15 52.49
C LEU A 932 -37.92 -16.48 51.14
N ARG A 933 -38.87 -15.71 50.58
CA ARG A 933 -38.66 -14.91 49.37
C ARG A 933 -37.60 -13.82 49.58
N ALA A 934 -37.55 -13.20 50.76
CA ALA A 934 -36.57 -12.16 51.07
C ALA A 934 -35.12 -12.68 51.17
N VAL A 935 -34.92 -13.96 51.52
CA VAL A 935 -33.58 -14.60 51.58
C VAL A 935 -33.25 -15.45 50.35
N SER A 936 -34.26 -15.90 49.58
CA SER A 936 -34.06 -16.63 48.31
C SER A 936 -33.40 -15.76 47.24
N GLY A 937 -32.48 -16.36 46.46
CA GLY A 937 -31.90 -15.69 45.29
C GLY A 937 -30.87 -14.60 45.61
N LYS A 938 -30.43 -14.48 46.86
CA LYS A 938 -29.26 -13.68 47.26
C LYS A 938 -27.97 -14.28 46.66
N PRO A 939 -26.90 -13.49 46.44
CA PRO A 939 -25.62 -14.00 45.95
C PRO A 939 -24.94 -14.92 46.98
N TYR A 940 -24.07 -15.83 46.54
CA TYR A 940 -23.46 -16.85 47.41
C TYR A 940 -22.73 -16.27 48.63
N THR A 941 -22.14 -15.07 48.47
CA THR A 941 -21.41 -14.32 49.49
C THR A 941 -22.28 -13.87 50.66
N TRP A 942 -23.58 -13.62 50.40
CA TRP A 942 -24.57 -13.17 51.39
C TRP A 942 -24.87 -14.26 52.43
N TYR A 943 -25.00 -15.52 52.00
CA TYR A 943 -25.21 -16.64 52.93
C TYR A 943 -23.99 -16.91 53.83
N LEU A 944 -22.77 -16.54 53.39
CA LEU A 944 -21.53 -16.67 54.15
C LEU A 944 -21.27 -15.48 55.11
N THR A 945 -22.15 -14.47 55.12
CA THR A 945 -21.99 -13.22 55.91
C THR A 945 -23.30 -12.84 56.61
N GLU A 946 -24.19 -12.15 55.91
CA GLU A 946 -25.41 -11.52 56.45
C GLU A 946 -26.47 -12.51 56.92
N LEU A 947 -26.54 -13.73 56.37
CA LEU A 947 -27.50 -14.75 56.83
C LEU A 947 -27.38 -15.02 58.33
N THR A 948 -26.18 -14.86 58.91
CA THR A 948 -25.92 -15.09 60.34
C THR A 948 -26.72 -14.18 61.28
N GLU A 949 -27.27 -13.08 60.79
CA GLU A 949 -28.17 -12.18 61.55
C GLU A 949 -29.64 -12.63 61.53
N GLN A 950 -29.99 -13.62 60.70
CA GLN A 950 -31.37 -14.06 60.45
C GLN A 950 -31.60 -15.55 60.80
N VAL A 951 -30.56 -16.25 61.23
CA VAL A 951 -30.58 -17.68 61.61
C VAL A 951 -31.67 -17.99 62.64
N ASP A 952 -31.69 -17.27 63.76
CA ASP A 952 -32.58 -17.57 64.89
C ASP A 952 -34.06 -17.37 64.51
N GLU A 953 -34.36 -16.36 63.70
CA GLU A 953 -35.72 -16.10 63.19
C GLU A 953 -36.16 -17.18 62.19
N LEU A 954 -35.27 -17.59 61.28
CA LEU A 954 -35.55 -18.64 60.30
C LEU A 954 -35.78 -19.99 61.00
N LEU A 955 -34.93 -20.37 61.95
CA LEU A 955 -35.12 -21.59 62.75
C LEU A 955 -36.42 -21.55 63.57
N ALA A 956 -36.76 -20.41 64.18
CA ALA A 956 -38.04 -20.26 64.87
C ALA A 956 -39.25 -20.43 63.93
N LEU A 957 -39.19 -19.90 62.70
CA LEU A 957 -40.23 -20.13 61.68
C LEU A 957 -40.29 -21.59 61.22
N LYS A 958 -39.14 -22.30 61.16
CA LYS A 958 -39.09 -23.74 60.92
C LYS A 958 -39.87 -24.49 62.01
N GLU A 959 -39.45 -24.36 63.26
CA GLU A 959 -39.99 -25.12 64.40
C GLU A 959 -41.46 -24.81 64.70
N GLN A 960 -41.89 -23.54 64.59
CA GLN A 960 -43.21 -23.10 65.06
C GLN A 960 -44.30 -23.17 63.97
N VAL A 961 -43.91 -23.19 62.68
CA VAL A 961 -44.86 -23.08 61.55
C VAL A 961 -44.59 -24.14 60.47
N ILE A 962 -43.39 -24.21 59.90
CA ILE A 962 -43.10 -25.12 58.77
C ILE A 962 -43.24 -26.59 59.19
N ASP A 963 -42.53 -26.99 60.25
CA ASP A 963 -42.50 -28.37 60.73
C ASP A 963 -43.87 -28.86 61.21
N PRO A 964 -44.61 -28.12 62.07
CA PRO A 964 -45.96 -28.50 62.48
C PRO A 964 -46.91 -28.67 61.29
N LEU A 965 -46.86 -27.78 60.28
CA LEU A 965 -47.74 -27.88 59.11
C LEU A 965 -47.35 -29.01 58.16
N ASN A 966 -46.06 -29.25 57.95
CA ASN A 966 -45.58 -30.40 57.18
C ASN A 966 -45.96 -31.72 57.88
N ARG A 967 -45.84 -31.80 59.20
CA ARG A 967 -46.26 -32.97 60.00
C ARG A 967 -47.77 -33.16 60.00
N PHE A 968 -48.57 -32.08 60.00
CA PHE A 968 -50.02 -32.14 59.87
C PHE A 968 -50.44 -32.65 58.48
N MET A 969 -49.94 -32.02 57.42
CA MET A 969 -50.36 -32.25 56.03
C MET A 969 -49.89 -33.59 55.46
N ASN A 970 -48.75 -34.11 55.93
CA ASN A 970 -48.23 -35.43 55.57
C ASN A 970 -48.57 -36.52 56.60
N GLY A 971 -49.31 -36.17 57.66
CA GLY A 971 -49.63 -37.06 58.78
C GLY A 971 -51.12 -37.44 58.89
N SER A 972 -51.44 -38.27 59.89
CA SER A 972 -52.81 -38.72 60.15
C SER A 972 -53.75 -37.62 60.66
N GLN A 973 -53.23 -36.45 61.02
CA GLN A 973 -54.03 -35.28 61.40
C GLN A 973 -54.86 -34.74 60.23
N LYS A 974 -54.27 -34.63 59.02
CA LYS A 974 -55.00 -34.26 57.80
C LYS A 974 -56.20 -35.18 57.55
N ALA A 975 -56.02 -36.49 57.65
CA ALA A 975 -57.10 -37.46 57.48
C ALA A 975 -58.24 -37.28 58.50
N ILE A 976 -57.94 -36.90 59.75
CA ILE A 976 -58.96 -36.61 60.77
C ILE A 976 -59.74 -35.33 60.44
N TYR A 977 -59.06 -34.31 59.94
CA TYR A 977 -59.67 -33.05 59.49
C TYR A 977 -60.58 -33.30 58.27
N ASP A 978 -60.11 -34.07 57.29
CA ASP A 978 -60.89 -34.46 56.11
C ASP A 978 -62.11 -35.33 56.49
N GLU A 979 -61.95 -36.33 57.37
CA GLU A 979 -63.05 -37.14 57.94
C GLU A 979 -64.14 -36.23 58.56
N ALA A 980 -63.74 -35.23 59.37
CA ALA A 980 -64.67 -34.32 60.03
C ALA A 980 -65.35 -33.35 59.07
N GLN A 981 -64.62 -32.80 58.09
CA GLN A 981 -65.17 -31.91 57.06
C GLN A 981 -66.14 -32.66 56.13
N MET A 982 -65.85 -33.91 55.78
CA MET A 982 -66.77 -34.78 55.04
C MET A 982 -68.04 -35.11 55.85
N PHE A 983 -67.88 -35.55 57.11
CA PHE A 983 -69.00 -35.84 58.01
C PHE A 983 -69.92 -34.63 58.18
N GLN A 984 -69.35 -33.43 58.36
CA GLN A 984 -70.09 -32.17 58.46
C GLN A 984 -70.91 -31.89 57.19
N ARG A 985 -70.36 -32.19 56.01
CA ARG A 985 -71.03 -31.95 54.72
C ARG A 985 -72.15 -32.97 54.47
N GLU A 986 -71.91 -34.25 54.75
CA GLU A 986 -72.85 -35.34 54.48
C GLU A 986 -74.04 -35.36 55.45
N GLN A 987 -73.77 -35.15 56.76
CA GLN A 987 -74.81 -35.19 57.79
C GLN A 987 -75.45 -33.82 58.04
N ARG A 988 -75.17 -32.81 57.21
CA ARG A 988 -75.69 -31.44 57.32
C ARG A 988 -77.21 -31.40 57.54
N ALA A 989 -77.97 -32.18 56.76
CA ALA A 989 -79.44 -32.24 56.85
C ALA A 989 -79.98 -33.08 58.02
N ASN A 990 -79.11 -33.82 58.74
CA ASN A 990 -79.47 -34.52 59.97
C ASN A 990 -79.24 -33.67 61.22
N PHE A 991 -78.29 -32.72 61.17
CA PHE A 991 -78.00 -31.83 62.30
C PHE A 991 -79.18 -30.96 62.73
N ASP A 992 -80.05 -30.55 61.80
CA ASP A 992 -81.28 -29.81 62.10
C ASP A 992 -82.29 -30.58 62.99
N TYR A 993 -82.07 -31.89 63.20
CA TYR A 993 -82.91 -32.77 64.03
C TYR A 993 -82.22 -33.21 65.35
N ILE A 994 -81.07 -32.61 65.69
CA ILE A 994 -80.23 -32.96 66.83
C ILE A 994 -79.98 -31.70 67.68
N ALA A 995 -79.97 -31.86 69.00
CA ALA A 995 -79.68 -30.78 69.94
C ALA A 995 -78.37 -31.05 70.69
N GLY A 996 -77.47 -30.07 70.72
CA GLY A 996 -76.19 -30.13 71.42
C GLY A 996 -75.15 -29.18 70.82
N ASP A 997 -74.34 -28.57 71.69
CA ASP A 997 -73.29 -27.61 71.34
C ASP A 997 -72.02 -28.25 70.75
N GLU A 998 -71.89 -29.59 70.80
CA GLU A 998 -70.85 -30.36 70.09
C GLU A 998 -70.74 -30.01 68.60
N LEU A 999 -71.87 -29.72 67.94
CA LEU A 999 -71.90 -29.36 66.52
C LEU A 999 -71.19 -28.02 66.26
N ASP A 1000 -71.34 -27.06 67.16
CA ASP A 1000 -70.72 -25.73 67.04
C ASP A 1000 -69.25 -25.76 67.48
N GLN A 1001 -68.89 -26.64 68.41
CA GLN A 1001 -67.49 -26.97 68.70
C GLN A 1001 -66.78 -27.61 67.48
N LEU A 1002 -67.44 -28.52 66.76
CA LEU A 1002 -66.92 -29.10 65.51
C LEU A 1002 -66.77 -28.04 64.41
N LYS A 1003 -67.74 -27.13 64.25
CA LYS A 1003 -67.62 -25.99 63.32
C LYS A 1003 -66.44 -25.08 63.68
N ALA A 1004 -66.30 -24.71 64.95
CA ALA A 1004 -65.23 -23.83 65.42
C ALA A 1004 -63.85 -24.45 65.20
N THR A 1005 -63.67 -25.74 65.51
CA THR A 1005 -62.38 -26.44 65.31
C THR A 1005 -62.00 -26.59 63.83
N LEU A 1006 -63.00 -26.69 62.93
CA LEU A 1006 -62.78 -26.67 61.47
C LEU A 1006 -62.60 -25.24 60.88
N GLN A 1007 -62.67 -24.20 61.72
CA GLN A 1007 -62.45 -22.80 61.34
C GLN A 1007 -61.27 -22.13 62.07
N ASP A 1008 -60.68 -22.82 63.07
CA ASP A 1008 -59.53 -22.33 63.82
C ASP A 1008 -58.25 -22.35 62.95
N THR A 1009 -57.68 -21.17 62.73
CA THR A 1009 -56.44 -20.99 61.96
C THR A 1009 -55.17 -21.52 62.65
N GLN A 1010 -55.25 -21.94 63.92
CA GLN A 1010 -54.16 -22.55 64.68
C GLN A 1010 -54.40 -24.04 65.02
N CYS A 1011 -55.39 -24.69 64.39
CA CYS A 1011 -55.78 -26.08 64.70
C CYS A 1011 -54.67 -27.14 64.47
N PHE A 1012 -53.56 -26.75 63.84
CA PHE A 1012 -52.37 -27.57 63.62
C PHE A 1012 -51.35 -27.53 64.77
N GLN A 1013 -51.39 -26.50 65.63
CA GLN A 1013 -50.41 -26.29 66.71
C GLN A 1013 -50.80 -26.99 68.02
N SER A 1014 -52.04 -27.47 68.14
CA SER A 1014 -52.61 -27.98 69.39
C SER A 1014 -53.21 -29.39 69.24
N GLY A 1015 -53.52 -30.04 70.37
CA GLY A 1015 -54.12 -31.38 70.40
C GLY A 1015 -55.56 -31.47 69.84
N GLN A 1016 -56.11 -30.37 69.30
CA GLN A 1016 -57.48 -30.25 68.82
C GLN A 1016 -57.91 -31.37 67.87
N MET A 1017 -57.03 -31.91 67.01
CA MET A 1017 -57.43 -33.00 66.11
C MET A 1017 -57.88 -34.27 66.85
N GLN A 1018 -57.34 -34.58 68.03
CA GLN A 1018 -57.84 -35.71 68.83
C GLN A 1018 -59.19 -35.39 69.49
N GLN A 1019 -59.42 -34.12 69.89
CA GLN A 1019 -60.71 -33.65 70.40
C GLN A 1019 -61.78 -33.66 69.30
N LEU A 1020 -61.45 -33.17 68.10
CA LEU A 1020 -62.28 -33.22 66.90
C LEU A 1020 -62.68 -34.66 66.54
N LYS A 1021 -61.74 -35.63 66.62
CA LYS A 1021 -62.04 -37.06 66.42
C LYS A 1021 -62.97 -37.63 67.51
N GLY A 1022 -62.91 -37.10 68.73
CA GLY A 1022 -63.85 -37.41 69.81
C GLY A 1022 -65.25 -36.86 69.55
N ILE A 1023 -65.36 -35.55 69.30
CA ILE A 1023 -66.61 -34.84 69.02
C ILE A 1023 -67.30 -35.43 67.78
N MET A 1024 -66.56 -35.68 66.70
CA MET A 1024 -67.08 -36.34 65.50
C MET A 1024 -67.65 -37.73 65.81
N ARG A 1025 -67.01 -38.53 66.67
CA ARG A 1025 -67.51 -39.86 67.07
C ARG A 1025 -68.77 -39.77 67.94
N SER A 1026 -68.86 -38.77 68.82
CA SER A 1026 -70.05 -38.48 69.62
C SER A 1026 -71.24 -38.15 68.70
N LEU A 1027 -71.07 -37.14 67.85
CA LEU A 1027 -72.06 -36.74 66.84
C LEU A 1027 -72.43 -37.89 65.88
N GLN A 1028 -71.48 -38.75 65.48
CA GLN A 1028 -71.77 -39.95 64.68
C GLN A 1028 -72.69 -40.94 65.40
N SER A 1029 -72.55 -41.11 66.72
CA SER A 1029 -73.48 -41.95 67.53
C SER A 1029 -74.85 -41.29 67.61
N VAL A 1030 -74.92 -40.00 67.96
CA VAL A 1030 -76.18 -39.27 68.10
C VAL A 1030 -76.97 -39.21 66.79
N VAL A 1031 -76.30 -38.96 65.64
CA VAL A 1031 -76.92 -39.06 64.31
C VAL A 1031 -77.46 -40.47 64.06
N ARG A 1032 -76.66 -41.51 64.32
CA ARG A 1032 -77.06 -42.91 64.08
C ARG A 1032 -78.26 -43.30 64.94
N GLU A 1033 -78.24 -42.98 66.23
CA GLU A 1033 -79.33 -43.27 67.16
C GLU A 1033 -80.61 -42.53 66.75
N LYS A 1034 -80.50 -41.25 66.38
CA LYS A 1034 -81.65 -40.45 65.94
C LYS A 1034 -82.25 -41.00 64.65
N THR A 1035 -81.44 -41.25 63.62
CA THR A 1035 -81.87 -41.88 62.36
C THR A 1035 -82.50 -43.26 62.60
N GLN A 1036 -81.89 -44.11 63.43
CA GLN A 1036 -82.42 -45.44 63.76
C GLN A 1036 -83.77 -45.35 64.50
N SER A 1037 -83.95 -44.39 65.40
CA SER A 1037 -85.24 -44.14 66.07
C SER A 1037 -86.34 -43.75 65.08
N GLU A 1038 -86.03 -42.91 64.09
CA GLU A 1038 -86.97 -42.46 63.06
C GLU A 1038 -87.34 -43.61 62.10
N VAL A 1039 -86.35 -44.38 61.62
CA VAL A 1039 -86.59 -45.60 60.81
C VAL A 1039 -87.49 -46.57 61.56
N THR A 1040 -87.29 -46.74 62.87
CA THR A 1040 -88.09 -47.66 63.70
C THR A 1040 -89.53 -47.16 63.85
N ALA A 1041 -89.74 -45.86 64.08
CA ALA A 1041 -91.08 -45.25 64.14
C ALA A 1041 -91.83 -45.39 62.80
N VAL A 1042 -91.16 -45.13 61.68
CA VAL A 1042 -91.71 -45.30 60.33
C VAL A 1042 -92.14 -46.75 60.06
N LYS A 1043 -91.31 -47.73 60.42
CA LYS A 1043 -91.63 -49.16 60.27
C LYS A 1043 -92.85 -49.58 61.09
N VAL A 1044 -92.99 -49.09 62.33
CA VAL A 1044 -94.15 -49.40 63.18
C VAL A 1044 -95.45 -48.93 62.53
N GLU A 1045 -95.48 -47.73 61.95
CA GLU A 1045 -96.69 -47.22 61.28
C GLU A 1045 -96.99 -47.95 59.96
N VAL A 1046 -95.97 -48.30 59.18
CA VAL A 1046 -96.13 -49.10 57.94
C VAL A 1046 -96.57 -50.54 58.23
N ALA A 1047 -96.06 -51.15 59.31
CA ALA A 1047 -96.52 -52.45 59.78
C ALA A 1047 -97.99 -52.41 60.24
N GLU A 1048 -98.45 -51.31 60.86
CA GLU A 1048 -99.87 -51.15 61.15
C GLU A 1048 -100.71 -50.97 59.87
N MET A 1049 -100.24 -50.21 58.88
CA MET A 1049 -100.93 -50.11 57.58
C MET A 1049 -101.01 -51.48 56.88
N LYS A 1050 -99.93 -52.30 56.94
CA LYS A 1050 -99.91 -53.68 56.47
C LYS A 1050 -100.97 -54.53 57.17
N ARG A 1051 -101.03 -54.46 58.51
CA ARG A 1051 -102.05 -55.12 59.35
C ARG A 1051 -103.48 -54.73 58.95
N ARG A 1052 -103.74 -53.44 58.68
CA ARG A 1052 -105.06 -52.96 58.24
C ARG A 1052 -105.47 -53.54 56.88
N LEU A 1053 -104.54 -53.64 55.93
CA LEU A 1053 -104.80 -54.24 54.62
C LEU A 1053 -105.03 -55.76 54.71
N CYS A 1054 -104.21 -56.48 55.47
CA CYS A 1054 -104.38 -57.94 55.66
C CYS A 1054 -105.69 -58.32 56.37
N ASN A 1055 -106.25 -57.42 57.17
CA ASN A 1055 -107.54 -57.62 57.86
C ASN A 1055 -108.77 -57.34 56.98
N MET A 1056 -108.62 -56.90 55.73
CA MET A 1056 -109.75 -56.69 54.81
C MET A 1056 -110.29 -58.02 54.29
N THR A 1057 -111.62 -58.12 54.19
CA THR A 1057 -112.33 -59.31 53.67
C THR A 1057 -111.83 -59.73 52.30
N GLU A 1058 -111.61 -58.76 51.41
CA GLU A 1058 -111.11 -58.94 50.06
C GLU A 1058 -109.71 -59.56 50.02
N PHE A 1059 -108.83 -59.24 50.98
CA PHE A 1059 -107.50 -59.86 51.07
C PHE A 1059 -107.60 -61.36 51.34
N SER A 1060 -108.52 -61.77 52.21
CA SER A 1060 -108.70 -63.18 52.59
C SER A 1060 -109.23 -64.08 51.46
N GLY A 1061 -109.84 -63.49 50.42
CA GLY A 1061 -110.35 -64.20 49.23
C GLY A 1061 -109.35 -64.38 48.08
N LEU A 1062 -108.14 -63.80 48.19
CA LEU A 1062 -107.10 -63.88 47.17
C LEU A 1062 -106.23 -65.14 47.31
N SER A 1063 -105.52 -65.53 46.23
CA SER A 1063 -104.56 -66.63 46.29
C SER A 1063 -103.36 -66.29 47.20
N ALA A 1064 -102.67 -67.31 47.71
CA ALA A 1064 -101.47 -67.11 48.54
C ALA A 1064 -100.38 -66.27 47.83
N GLU A 1065 -100.20 -66.45 46.52
CA GLU A 1065 -99.27 -65.66 45.71
C GLU A 1065 -99.71 -64.19 45.57
N GLN A 1066 -101.02 -63.94 45.42
CA GLN A 1066 -101.58 -62.58 45.37
C GLN A 1066 -101.45 -61.87 46.73
N GLN A 1067 -101.76 -62.58 47.83
CA GLN A 1067 -101.55 -62.09 49.21
C GLN A 1067 -100.07 -61.76 49.46
N GLN A 1068 -99.15 -62.61 48.98
CA GLN A 1068 -97.71 -62.37 49.06
C GLN A 1068 -97.29 -61.15 48.23
N GLN A 1069 -97.77 -60.99 46.98
CA GLN A 1069 -97.42 -59.82 46.17
C GLN A 1069 -97.97 -58.49 46.71
N LEU A 1070 -99.12 -58.48 47.40
CA LEU A 1070 -99.63 -57.27 48.07
C LEU A 1070 -98.77 -56.92 49.29
N THR A 1071 -98.38 -57.92 50.08
CA THR A 1071 -97.56 -57.72 51.28
C THR A 1071 -96.10 -57.37 50.95
N GLN A 1072 -95.56 -57.88 49.84
CA GLN A 1072 -94.22 -57.59 49.33
C GLN A 1072 -93.95 -56.09 49.14
N ALA A 1073 -94.96 -55.28 48.79
CA ALA A 1073 -94.79 -53.82 48.65
C ALA A 1073 -94.42 -53.14 49.98
N PHE A 1074 -94.91 -53.67 51.12
CA PHE A 1074 -94.56 -53.21 52.45
C PHE A 1074 -93.17 -53.72 52.85
N ASP A 1075 -92.86 -54.99 52.57
CA ASP A 1075 -91.56 -55.59 52.92
C ASP A 1075 -90.39 -54.98 52.10
N ALA A 1076 -90.66 -54.58 50.86
CA ALA A 1076 -89.74 -53.80 50.03
C ALA A 1076 -89.52 -52.39 50.61
N PHE A 1077 -90.58 -51.71 51.06
CA PHE A 1077 -90.45 -50.41 51.73
C PHE A 1077 -89.66 -50.53 53.04
N ASP A 1078 -89.96 -51.54 53.86
CA ASP A 1078 -89.26 -51.83 55.11
C ASP A 1078 -87.77 -52.14 54.89
N SER A 1079 -87.43 -52.74 53.75
CA SER A 1079 -86.04 -52.97 53.33
C SER A 1079 -85.37 -51.67 52.86
N GLN A 1080 -86.04 -50.87 52.04
CA GLN A 1080 -85.53 -49.61 51.49
C GLN A 1080 -85.33 -48.53 52.57
N ILE A 1081 -86.27 -48.40 53.52
CA ILE A 1081 -86.21 -47.41 54.60
C ILE A 1081 -85.08 -47.71 55.59
N SER A 1082 -84.73 -48.99 55.76
CA SER A 1082 -83.59 -49.43 56.60
C SER A 1082 -82.23 -48.98 56.07
N GLN A 1083 -82.14 -48.58 54.81
CA GLN A 1083 -80.91 -48.12 54.16
C GLN A 1083 -80.81 -46.58 54.09
N GLN A 1084 -81.85 -45.85 54.52
CA GLN A 1084 -81.85 -44.39 54.48
C GLN A 1084 -81.09 -43.82 55.67
N THR A 1085 -80.12 -42.95 55.40
CA THR A 1085 -79.32 -42.29 56.44
C THR A 1085 -79.87 -40.91 56.85
N LEU A 1086 -80.70 -40.29 56.00
CA LEU A 1086 -81.21 -38.92 56.18
C LEU A 1086 -82.63 -38.90 56.75
N ILE A 1087 -82.82 -38.27 57.91
CA ILE A 1087 -84.08 -38.16 58.66
C ILE A 1087 -85.19 -37.50 57.82
N ALA A 1088 -84.86 -36.46 57.07
CA ALA A 1088 -85.81 -35.80 56.15
C ALA A 1088 -86.33 -36.75 55.05
N VAL A 1089 -85.45 -37.58 54.48
CA VAL A 1089 -85.79 -38.55 53.42
C VAL A 1089 -86.60 -39.73 53.98
N ILE A 1090 -86.33 -40.14 55.22
CA ILE A 1090 -87.12 -41.15 55.94
C ILE A 1090 -88.58 -40.70 56.09
N ARG A 1091 -88.80 -39.43 56.47
CA ARG A 1091 -90.14 -38.84 56.63
C ARG A 1091 -90.90 -38.68 55.30
N ASP A 1092 -90.24 -38.17 54.26
CA ASP A 1092 -90.83 -38.04 52.92
C ASP A 1092 -91.21 -39.41 52.33
N ASN A 1093 -90.35 -40.43 52.47
CA ASN A 1093 -90.66 -41.79 52.03
C ASN A 1093 -91.92 -42.37 52.71
N LEU A 1094 -92.09 -42.18 54.03
CA LEU A 1094 -93.32 -42.56 54.74
C LEU A 1094 -94.55 -41.82 54.18
N GLN A 1095 -94.43 -40.53 53.92
CA GLN A 1095 -95.53 -39.72 53.38
C GLN A 1095 -95.93 -40.17 51.97
N ARG A 1096 -94.96 -40.44 51.09
CA ARG A 1096 -95.19 -41.02 49.75
C ARG A 1096 -95.83 -42.41 49.81
N PHE A 1097 -95.43 -43.24 50.77
CA PHE A 1097 -96.01 -44.56 50.95
C PHE A 1097 -97.50 -44.48 51.30
N LYS A 1098 -97.88 -43.55 52.19
CA LYS A 1098 -99.28 -43.25 52.55
C LYS A 1098 -100.08 -42.70 51.37
N SER A 1099 -99.53 -41.75 50.62
CA SER A 1099 -100.25 -41.04 49.54
C SER A 1099 -100.39 -41.84 48.25
N THR A 1100 -99.50 -42.81 48.00
CA THR A 1100 -99.35 -43.39 46.66
C THR A 1100 -99.28 -44.92 46.69
N THR A 1101 -98.33 -45.50 47.43
CA THR A 1101 -98.10 -46.96 47.40
C THR A 1101 -99.23 -47.74 48.09
N TYR A 1102 -99.75 -47.24 49.21
CA TYR A 1102 -100.83 -47.88 49.96
C TYR A 1102 -102.18 -47.86 49.19
N PRO A 1103 -102.65 -46.73 48.62
CA PRO A 1103 -103.80 -46.72 47.70
C PRO A 1103 -103.65 -47.67 46.50
N GLN A 1104 -102.44 -47.79 45.95
CA GLN A 1104 -102.18 -48.71 44.84
C GLN A 1104 -102.36 -50.17 45.25
N GLN A 1105 -101.93 -50.60 46.44
CA GLN A 1105 -102.17 -51.97 46.89
C GLN A 1105 -103.65 -52.24 47.17
N LEU A 1106 -104.40 -51.28 47.72
CA LEU A 1106 -105.85 -51.40 47.89
C LEU A 1106 -106.58 -51.55 46.54
N SER A 1107 -106.16 -50.77 45.54
CA SER A 1107 -106.67 -50.86 44.16
C SER A 1107 -106.33 -52.22 43.53
N LYS A 1108 -105.09 -52.68 43.67
CA LYS A 1108 -104.58 -53.97 43.14
C LYS A 1108 -105.30 -55.17 43.76
N MET A 1109 -105.48 -55.16 45.08
CA MET A 1109 -106.25 -56.15 45.84
C MET A 1109 -107.68 -56.27 45.32
N THR A 1110 -108.33 -55.12 45.09
CA THR A 1110 -109.73 -55.06 44.65
C THR A 1110 -109.92 -55.45 43.19
N ALA A 1111 -108.94 -55.14 42.32
CA ALA A 1111 -108.93 -55.61 40.93
C ALA A 1111 -108.71 -57.13 40.85
N TRP A 1112 -107.83 -57.69 41.69
CA TRP A 1112 -107.57 -59.13 41.73
C TRP A 1112 -108.69 -59.97 42.36
N ALA A 1113 -109.61 -59.34 43.11
CA ALA A 1113 -110.84 -59.97 43.57
C ALA A 1113 -111.90 -60.12 42.45
N GLN A 1114 -111.61 -59.66 41.22
CA GLN A 1114 -112.49 -59.84 40.05
C GLN A 1114 -112.00 -61.01 39.16
N PRO A 1115 -112.91 -61.86 38.65
CA PRO A 1115 -112.54 -63.04 37.87
C PRO A 1115 -112.04 -62.69 36.46
N VAL A 1116 -110.92 -63.31 36.05
CA VAL A 1116 -110.16 -62.96 34.84
C VAL A 1116 -110.45 -63.93 33.66
N PRO A 1117 -110.78 -63.43 32.46
CA PRO A 1117 -110.74 -64.22 31.23
C PRO A 1117 -109.29 -64.46 30.75
N GLN A 1118 -108.98 -65.68 30.31
CA GLN A 1118 -107.66 -66.08 29.81
C GLN A 1118 -107.51 -65.85 28.30
N ILE A 1119 -106.27 -65.62 27.80
CA ILE A 1119 -105.55 -66.51 26.84
C ILE A 1119 -104.19 -65.90 26.37
N ALA A 1120 -103.26 -66.80 25.99
CA ALA A 1120 -101.91 -66.58 25.45
C ALA A 1120 -101.79 -65.54 24.31
N GLY A 1121 -100.65 -64.92 23.99
CA GLY A 1121 -99.24 -65.20 24.30
C GLY A 1121 -98.36 -65.00 23.04
N LYS A 1122 -97.06 -64.68 23.23
CA LYS A 1122 -96.00 -64.41 22.21
C LYS A 1122 -96.17 -63.08 21.43
N THR A 1123 -95.21 -62.15 21.35
CA THR A 1123 -93.74 -62.15 21.04
C THR A 1123 -93.42 -62.40 19.57
N ALA A 1124 -92.59 -61.60 18.88
CA ALA A 1124 -91.89 -60.36 19.29
C ALA A 1124 -91.20 -59.70 18.07
N ASP A 1125 -90.43 -58.63 18.34
CA ASP A 1125 -89.12 -58.26 17.71
C ASP A 1125 -89.09 -56.88 16.99
N ASP A 1126 -88.01 -56.57 16.25
CA ASP A 1126 -87.61 -55.33 15.57
C ASP A 1126 -87.49 -54.03 16.41
N LYS A 1127 -86.25 -53.79 16.84
CA LYS A 1127 -85.61 -52.45 16.83
C LYS A 1127 -84.65 -52.39 15.63
N LEU A 1128 -84.42 -51.21 15.07
CA LEU A 1128 -83.44 -50.97 14.01
C LEU A 1128 -82.06 -50.53 14.54
N ASP A 1129 -81.06 -50.70 13.66
CA ASP A 1129 -79.73 -50.07 13.62
C ASP A 1129 -78.70 -50.31 14.73
N LYS A 1130 -78.06 -51.50 14.70
CA LYS A 1130 -76.62 -51.83 14.94
C LYS A 1130 -76.43 -53.36 15.14
N PRO A 1131 -75.21 -53.95 15.05
CA PRO A 1131 -74.01 -53.60 14.26
C PRO A 1131 -73.29 -54.84 13.64
N MET A 1132 -72.04 -54.66 13.16
CA MET A 1132 -70.93 -55.65 13.08
C MET A 1132 -70.97 -56.89 12.15
N GLU A 1133 -69.99 -56.93 11.24
CA GLU A 1133 -69.02 -58.05 11.01
C GLU A 1133 -67.63 -57.36 10.94
N LYS A 1134 -66.50 -57.77 11.55
CA LYS A 1134 -65.95 -59.02 12.12
C LYS A 1134 -65.41 -60.04 11.11
N GLU A 1135 -64.07 -60.16 11.12
CA GLU A 1135 -63.26 -61.38 10.96
C GLU A 1135 -63.84 -62.52 10.09
N ALA A 1136 -63.44 -62.57 8.81
CA ALA A 1136 -63.25 -63.84 8.12
C ALA A 1136 -61.76 -64.25 8.27
N TYR A 1137 -61.41 -65.51 8.52
CA TYR A 1137 -62.19 -66.75 8.54
C TYR A 1137 -62.99 -66.91 9.87
N GLU A 1138 -64.21 -67.47 9.92
CA GLU A 1138 -65.01 -68.18 8.90
C GLU A 1138 -66.54 -68.28 9.22
N ASN A 1139 -67.39 -68.27 8.18
CA ASN A 1139 -68.77 -68.84 8.08
C ASN A 1139 -69.97 -68.35 8.98
N THR A 1140 -71.05 -67.81 8.36
CA THR A 1140 -72.52 -68.21 8.42
C THR A 1140 -73.52 -67.06 8.00
N SER A 1141 -74.87 -67.19 8.12
CA SER A 1141 -75.88 -66.36 7.39
C SER A 1141 -77.33 -66.16 7.98
N SER A 1142 -77.87 -64.90 8.02
CA SER A 1142 -79.28 -64.36 7.85
C SER A 1142 -80.53 -64.45 8.85
N SER A 1143 -81.22 -63.30 9.21
CA SER A 1143 -82.67 -62.98 9.68
C SER A 1143 -83.20 -63.25 11.16
N GLY A 1144 -84.31 -62.72 11.79
CA GLY A 1144 -85.45 -61.70 11.66
C GLY A 1144 -86.78 -62.07 12.49
N SER A 1145 -87.87 -61.32 12.88
CA SER A 1145 -88.32 -59.87 13.03
C SER A 1145 -89.79 -59.59 13.64
N ALA A 1146 -90.09 -58.47 14.37
CA ALA A 1146 -91.38 -57.67 14.69
C ALA A 1146 -92.55 -57.87 15.81
N ILE A 1147 -92.66 -56.95 16.85
CA ILE A 1147 -93.86 -56.18 17.44
C ILE A 1147 -94.66 -56.51 18.82
N LYS A 1148 -95.73 -55.73 19.30
CA LYS A 1148 -96.15 -55.32 20.74
C LYS A 1148 -97.68 -54.92 21.05
N ALA A 1149 -98.28 -54.93 22.32
CA ALA A 1149 -99.55 -54.20 22.83
C ALA A 1149 -100.04 -54.36 24.37
N SER A 1150 -101.14 -53.69 24.91
CA SER A 1150 -101.62 -53.56 26.38
C SER A 1150 -103.11 -53.05 26.74
N ASP A 1151 -103.64 -53.04 28.03
CA ASP A 1151 -105.01 -52.53 28.50
C ASP A 1151 -105.26 -52.08 30.04
N GLN A 1152 -106.49 -51.69 30.55
CA GLN A 1152 -106.85 -50.83 31.79
C GLN A 1152 -107.67 -51.36 33.08
N ILE A 1153 -107.88 -50.54 34.17
CA ILE A 1153 -108.31 -50.89 35.61
C ILE A 1153 -109.19 -49.82 36.41
N ILE A 1154 -109.81 -50.18 37.58
CA ILE A 1154 -110.65 -49.41 38.58
C ILE A 1154 -109.91 -48.40 39.54
N HIS A 1155 -110.62 -47.42 40.12
CA HIS A 1155 -110.09 -46.32 40.99
C HIS A 1155 -110.59 -46.23 42.47
N PHE A 1156 -109.77 -45.58 43.33
CA PHE A 1156 -109.99 -45.26 44.76
C PHE A 1156 -109.71 -43.77 45.06
N VAL A 1157 -110.24 -43.22 46.18
CA VAL A 1157 -110.05 -41.83 46.65
C VAL A 1157 -109.82 -41.78 48.16
N SER A 1158 -108.99 -40.86 48.70
CA SER A 1158 -108.86 -40.70 50.17
C SER A 1158 -110.00 -39.87 50.76
N CYS A 1159 -110.45 -40.23 51.97
CA CYS A 1159 -111.39 -39.49 52.79
C CYS A 1159 -110.97 -38.02 53.03
N ARG A 1160 -109.66 -37.73 52.97
CA ARG A 1160 -109.10 -36.36 53.07
C ARG A 1160 -109.20 -35.54 51.80
N ASP A 1161 -109.32 -36.19 50.64
CA ASP A 1161 -109.40 -35.55 49.32
C ASP A 1161 -110.87 -35.34 48.88
N VAL A 1162 -111.83 -35.92 49.62
CA VAL A 1162 -113.26 -35.69 49.41
C VAL A 1162 -113.62 -34.30 49.92
N ILE A 1163 -113.81 -33.36 48.99
CA ILE A 1163 -114.21 -31.98 49.28
C ILE A 1163 -115.59 -32.00 49.94
N VAL A 1164 -115.64 -31.55 51.20
CA VAL A 1164 -116.88 -31.36 51.94
C VAL A 1164 -117.40 -29.96 51.64
N ASP A 1165 -118.52 -29.89 50.90
CA ASP A 1165 -119.21 -28.64 50.59
C ASP A 1165 -119.93 -28.14 51.85
N PHE A 1166 -119.29 -27.20 52.56
CA PHE A 1166 -119.75 -26.58 53.81
C PHE A 1166 -119.44 -25.09 53.80
N ASP A 1167 -120.36 -24.28 54.32
CA ASP A 1167 -120.39 -22.82 54.13
C ASP A 1167 -119.54 -22.02 55.16
N LYS A 1168 -118.97 -22.69 56.16
CA LYS A 1168 -118.09 -22.09 57.17
C LYS A 1168 -116.65 -22.60 57.06
N ALA A 1169 -115.69 -21.68 57.22
CA ALA A 1169 -114.25 -21.97 57.13
C ALA A 1169 -113.66 -22.66 58.38
N TRP A 1170 -114.41 -22.72 59.48
CA TRP A 1170 -114.06 -23.45 60.71
C TRP A 1170 -115.33 -23.82 61.49
N LEU A 1171 -115.22 -24.76 62.41
CA LEU A 1171 -116.31 -25.23 63.26
C LEU A 1171 -116.21 -24.49 64.60
N ALA A 1172 -117.16 -23.61 64.91
CA ALA A 1172 -117.07 -22.72 66.08
C ALA A 1172 -117.79 -23.27 67.32
N ASP A 1173 -118.81 -24.10 67.12
CA ASP A 1173 -119.64 -24.70 68.17
C ASP A 1173 -120.05 -26.14 67.83
N GLU A 1174 -120.76 -26.80 68.73
CA GLU A 1174 -121.17 -28.21 68.61
C GLU A 1174 -122.18 -28.44 67.47
N ALA A 1175 -123.02 -27.44 67.14
CA ALA A 1175 -123.95 -27.51 66.02
C ALA A 1175 -123.22 -27.41 64.68
N ASP A 1176 -122.17 -26.59 64.59
CA ASP A 1176 -121.28 -26.57 63.41
C ASP A 1176 -120.60 -27.92 63.18
N VAL A 1177 -120.20 -28.61 64.26
CA VAL A 1177 -119.65 -29.98 64.16
C VAL A 1177 -120.69 -30.97 63.63
N GLU A 1178 -121.92 -30.98 64.16
CA GLU A 1178 -122.97 -31.86 63.63
C GLU A 1178 -123.30 -31.55 62.16
N ASN A 1179 -123.44 -30.27 61.79
CA ASN A 1179 -123.75 -29.87 60.41
C ASN A 1179 -122.61 -30.22 59.44
N TYR A 1180 -121.35 -30.03 59.84
CA TYR A 1180 -120.19 -30.47 59.05
C TYR A 1180 -120.13 -32.00 58.89
N LEU A 1181 -120.45 -32.77 59.94
CA LEU A 1181 -120.51 -34.23 59.85
C LEU A 1181 -121.64 -34.70 58.92
N VAL A 1182 -122.77 -33.99 58.86
CA VAL A 1182 -123.85 -34.24 57.88
C VAL A 1182 -123.38 -33.92 56.45
N ALA A 1183 -122.72 -32.79 56.24
CA ALA A 1183 -122.15 -32.42 54.94
C ALA A 1183 -121.07 -33.41 54.49
N MET A 1184 -120.16 -33.81 55.39
CA MET A 1184 -119.11 -34.79 55.14
C MET A 1184 -119.69 -36.15 54.79
N LYS A 1185 -120.68 -36.64 55.57
CA LYS A 1185 -121.41 -37.88 55.25
C LYS A 1185 -122.06 -37.83 53.87
N LYS A 1186 -122.63 -36.69 53.46
CA LYS A 1186 -123.21 -36.49 52.12
C LYS A 1186 -122.14 -36.54 51.02
N ALA A 1187 -121.01 -35.87 51.19
CA ALA A 1187 -119.91 -35.88 50.22
C ALA A 1187 -119.26 -37.27 50.06
N LEU A 1188 -119.02 -37.97 51.18
CA LEU A 1188 -118.51 -39.35 51.17
C LEU A 1188 -119.49 -40.32 50.49
N LEU A 1189 -120.80 -40.19 50.71
CA LEU A 1189 -121.80 -41.02 50.03
C LEU A 1189 -121.89 -40.72 48.52
N ALA A 1190 -121.70 -39.47 48.09
CA ALA A 1190 -121.69 -39.10 46.68
C ALA A 1190 -120.52 -39.75 45.93
N GLU A 1191 -119.30 -39.69 46.49
CA GLU A 1191 -118.12 -40.31 45.89
C GLU A 1191 -118.26 -41.84 45.79
N VAL A 1192 -118.82 -42.50 46.82
CA VAL A 1192 -119.15 -43.95 46.75
C VAL A 1192 -120.18 -44.26 45.66
N GLN A 1193 -121.18 -43.40 45.45
CA GLN A 1193 -122.18 -43.57 44.39
C GLN A 1193 -121.59 -43.42 42.98
N THR A 1194 -120.43 -42.78 42.80
CA THR A 1194 -119.71 -42.76 41.50
C THR A 1194 -118.93 -44.04 41.20
N GLY A 1195 -119.05 -45.08 42.04
CA GLY A 1195 -118.38 -46.37 41.86
C GLY A 1195 -116.93 -46.42 42.37
N LYS A 1196 -116.43 -45.31 42.92
CA LYS A 1196 -115.13 -45.25 43.61
C LYS A 1196 -115.27 -45.81 45.03
N ARG A 1197 -114.17 -46.32 45.60
CA ARG A 1197 -114.09 -46.67 47.03
C ARG A 1197 -113.26 -45.65 47.80
N ILE A 1198 -113.69 -45.33 49.01
CA ILE A 1198 -113.04 -44.32 49.87
C ILE A 1198 -112.11 -45.00 50.86
N GLN A 1199 -110.88 -44.51 50.93
CA GLN A 1199 -109.83 -44.91 51.88
C GLN A 1199 -109.80 -43.94 53.07
N ILE A 1200 -109.92 -44.48 54.29
CA ILE A 1200 -109.85 -43.74 55.57
C ILE A 1200 -108.39 -43.69 56.06
#